data_AF-A0A9E4VI19-F1
#
_entry.id   AF-A0A9E4VI19-F1
#
_cell.length_a   1.000
_cell.length_b   1.000
_cell.length_c   1.000
_cell.angle_alpha   90.00
_cell.angle_beta   90.00
_cell.angle_gamma   90.00
#
_symmetry.space_group_name_H-M   'P 1'
#
loop_
_entity.id
_entity.type
_entity.pdbx_description
1 polymer ?
#
loop_
_entity_poly.entity_id
_entity_poly.type
_entity_poly.pdbx_seq_one_letter_code
_entity_poly.pdbx_strand_id
1 'polypeptide(L)'
;MSVTRSRSYKLLDELKRLNGTVAKTAALTVARGVAGLATSRLLARKRRTPAQARAASRRGRFPALHRSDAAGAFAAAASVASTFQRTLIPRSTSDQAIITGGTMTLTYLAASLAHDVLETSMSLMVFSGRKKAIDDDLVRRIALTGDAFGVVSGLFLQRLSLQEHNEPIRNAALRTLGFFLASGSAAGLASGLTEEAQRAINARFGREPTIGRLPVAVFGGVCLAVGVNLWRRRREAAAGVDFSVPDVVGPRAIGLGAGIGVGLLVLIQGSQFMSRMLGRVLVKALPGDEKVWRPMSALISLSALGALGYALWYRTTTRIEESTSKIEAAFDTPPRSSLVSGGPGSHVTFESMGREGRRHARTVLPVSVIEKIMGEPAKDPIRVFVGLDSAPSREERIRLAIYEMERTGAFDRGLIIVASPTGTGYVNYVAIESAEYFTRGDCATVTVQYSKRPSPVSLDRVWLGRKQFRMLLAAIRRKLYKMAPEERPKLVVFGESLGAHTSQDAFLDAGTQGLQDAGVDRALWLGTPGISKWKQQVWRGDRLDVEDSCIGEFDNFGAIESLDAEARGGLRYFLLTHGNDGVGHFAPELLIQSPDWLRDPDSRPPGVPKSQKWITPTTFIQTLIDMKNAMAPTSPGEFEANGHDYRADLARFVREAYGLGCSDEQMEEVEAALRRYEMLRQGWLEVHPGLVEAESDAQPEAG
;
A
#
# COMPACT_ATOMS: atom_id res chain seq x y z
N MET A 1 -31.36 -27.31 47.32
CA MET A 1 -31.10 -27.68 45.91
C MET A 1 -30.39 -26.50 45.26
N SER A 2 -29.08 -26.29 45.34
CA SER A 2 -27.92 -27.15 45.08
C SER A 2 -27.88 -27.72 43.65
N VAL A 3 -26.76 -27.45 42.98
CA VAL A 3 -26.30 -27.94 41.66
C VAL A 3 -26.70 -27.11 40.44
N THR A 4 -25.96 -26.02 40.17
CA THR A 4 -25.64 -25.58 38.77
C THR A 4 -24.53 -24.51 38.68
N ARG A 5 -23.57 -24.46 39.62
CA ARG A 5 -22.41 -23.55 39.55
C ARG A 5 -21.06 -24.20 39.20
N SER A 6 -21.00 -25.50 38.86
CA SER A 6 -19.72 -26.21 38.61
C SER A 6 -19.35 -26.46 37.14
N ARG A 7 -20.16 -26.05 36.15
CA ARG A 7 -19.85 -26.29 34.72
C ARG A 7 -18.94 -25.23 34.08
N SER A 8 -18.94 -23.98 34.56
CA SER A 8 -18.19 -22.90 33.92
C SER A 8 -16.68 -22.93 34.21
N TYR A 9 -16.25 -23.49 35.35
CA TYR A 9 -14.82 -23.66 35.66
C TYR A 9 -14.18 -24.88 34.98
N LYS A 10 -14.96 -25.92 34.66
CA LYS A 10 -14.47 -27.07 33.87
C LYS A 10 -14.22 -26.72 32.40
N LEU A 11 -15.02 -25.82 31.81
CA LEU A 11 -14.84 -25.40 30.42
C LEU A 11 -13.56 -24.56 30.22
N LEU A 12 -13.22 -23.69 31.19
CA LEU A 12 -11.99 -22.88 31.17
C LEU A 12 -10.73 -23.73 31.36
N ASP A 13 -10.80 -24.79 32.16
CA ASP A 13 -9.70 -25.73 32.35
C ASP A 13 -9.55 -26.72 31.17
N GLU A 14 -10.66 -27.11 30.53
CA GLU A 14 -10.66 -27.83 29.25
C GLU A 14 -10.14 -26.97 28.10
N LEU A 15 -10.43 -25.66 28.06
CA LEU A 15 -9.90 -24.73 27.05
C LEU A 15 -8.40 -24.45 27.24
N LYS A 16 -7.90 -24.40 28.48
CA LYS A 16 -6.46 -24.34 28.76
C LYS A 16 -5.74 -25.65 28.39
N ARG A 17 -6.38 -26.82 28.61
CA ARG A 17 -5.88 -28.13 28.14
C ARG A 17 -5.95 -28.28 26.62
N LEU A 18 -6.96 -27.70 25.96
CA LEU A 18 -7.07 -27.64 24.50
C LEU A 18 -5.97 -26.77 23.88
N ASN A 19 -5.56 -25.65 24.48
CA ASN A 19 -4.43 -24.85 23.98
C ASN A 19 -3.08 -25.59 24.06
N GLY A 20 -2.84 -26.37 25.13
CA GLY A 20 -1.68 -27.26 25.22
C GLY A 20 -1.74 -28.45 24.23
N THR A 21 -2.95 -28.90 23.93
CA THR A 21 -3.21 -29.97 22.95
C THR A 21 -3.08 -29.46 21.52
N VAL A 22 -3.51 -28.25 21.19
CA VAL A 22 -3.33 -27.62 19.87
C VAL A 22 -1.86 -27.30 19.59
N ALA A 23 -1.08 -26.88 20.59
CA ALA A 23 0.37 -26.71 20.47
C ALA A 23 1.08 -28.07 20.25
N LYS A 24 0.66 -29.13 20.95
CA LYS A 24 1.12 -30.50 20.71
C LYS A 24 0.68 -31.05 19.35
N THR A 25 -0.54 -30.76 18.90
CA THR A 25 -1.08 -31.18 17.60
C THR A 25 -0.45 -30.40 16.44
N ALA A 26 -0.08 -29.14 16.63
CA ALA A 26 0.69 -28.38 15.64
C ALA A 26 2.13 -28.88 15.54
N ALA A 27 2.79 -29.18 16.67
CA ALA A 27 4.09 -29.84 16.68
C ALA A 27 4.04 -31.27 16.09
N LEU A 28 2.96 -32.03 16.35
CA LEU A 28 2.73 -33.35 15.76
C LEU A 28 2.34 -33.29 14.28
N THR A 29 1.64 -32.27 13.81
CA THR A 29 1.27 -32.09 12.39
C THR A 29 2.47 -31.61 11.57
N VAL A 30 3.33 -30.76 12.13
CA VAL A 30 4.63 -30.41 11.54
C VAL A 30 5.56 -31.64 11.56
N ALA A 31 5.62 -32.39 12.67
CA ALA A 31 6.37 -33.64 12.74
C ALA A 31 5.81 -34.73 11.82
N ARG A 32 4.48 -34.80 11.59
CA ARG A 32 3.82 -35.72 10.65
C ARG A 32 3.90 -35.28 9.21
N GLY A 33 3.98 -33.98 8.92
CA GLY A 33 4.28 -33.46 7.59
C GLY A 33 5.73 -33.75 7.18
N VAL A 34 6.66 -33.62 8.15
CA VAL A 34 8.07 -34.00 7.97
C VAL A 34 8.26 -35.52 7.94
N ALA A 35 7.49 -36.29 8.74
CA ALA A 35 7.54 -37.76 8.74
C ALA A 35 6.75 -38.40 7.58
N GLY A 36 5.71 -37.74 7.04
CA GLY A 36 4.94 -38.17 5.87
C GLY A 36 5.76 -38.16 4.57
N LEU A 37 6.76 -37.27 4.51
CA LEU A 37 7.80 -37.28 3.47
C LEU A 37 8.82 -38.43 3.67
N ALA A 38 8.90 -39.02 4.86
CA ALA A 38 9.80 -40.13 5.17
C ALA A 38 9.12 -41.52 5.07
N THR A 39 7.81 -41.64 5.29
CA THR A 39 7.08 -42.92 5.32
C THR A 39 6.64 -43.43 3.96
N SER A 40 6.56 -42.60 2.91
CA SER A 40 6.28 -43.04 1.54
C SER A 40 7.37 -43.98 0.96
N ARG A 41 8.54 -44.08 1.60
CA ARG A 41 9.62 -45.02 1.24
C ARG A 41 9.64 -46.34 2.02
N LEU A 42 8.87 -46.47 3.11
CA LEU A 42 8.91 -47.67 3.95
C LEU A 42 7.95 -48.78 3.48
N LEU A 43 6.94 -48.46 2.66
CA LEU A 43 5.93 -49.42 2.19
C LEU A 43 6.24 -50.06 0.82
N ALA A 44 7.34 -49.71 0.17
CA ALA A 44 7.74 -50.26 -1.13
C ALA A 44 9.03 -51.09 -1.06
N ARG A 45 9.10 -52.04 -0.11
CA ARG A 45 10.23 -52.98 0.03
C ARG A 45 9.90 -54.33 -0.60
N LYS A 46 9.73 -54.38 -1.92
CA LYS A 46 9.86 -55.63 -2.69
C LYS A 46 11.33 -55.86 -3.03
N ARG A 47 11.82 -57.06 -2.72
CA ARG A 47 13.22 -57.53 -2.76
C ARG A 47 13.99 -56.99 -3.98
N ARG A 48 14.90 -56.04 -3.73
CA ARG A 48 15.93 -55.62 -4.69
C ARG A 48 17.27 -56.20 -4.26
N THR A 49 18.05 -56.69 -5.21
CA THR A 49 19.38 -57.28 -4.96
C THR A 49 20.37 -56.22 -4.44
N PRO A 50 21.47 -56.60 -3.76
CA PRO A 50 22.45 -55.66 -3.19
C PRO A 50 23.02 -54.66 -4.22
N ALA A 51 23.11 -55.08 -5.50
CA ALA A 51 23.52 -54.23 -6.62
C ALA A 51 22.47 -53.16 -6.98
N GLN A 52 21.17 -53.49 -6.93
CA GLN A 52 20.07 -52.56 -7.18
C GLN A 52 19.86 -51.57 -6.03
N ALA A 53 20.18 -51.95 -4.79
CA ALA A 53 20.18 -51.05 -3.63
C ALA A 53 21.32 -50.01 -3.71
N ARG A 54 22.52 -50.41 -4.15
CA ARG A 54 23.64 -49.47 -4.43
C ARG A 54 23.40 -48.55 -5.63
N ALA A 55 22.65 -49.01 -6.64
CA ALA A 55 22.26 -48.17 -7.78
C ALA A 55 21.15 -47.17 -7.41
N ALA A 56 20.21 -47.56 -6.54
CA ALA A 56 19.14 -46.68 -6.05
C ALA A 56 19.63 -45.61 -5.05
N SER A 57 20.65 -45.91 -4.23
CA SER A 57 21.27 -44.91 -3.34
C SER A 57 22.07 -43.84 -4.10
N ARG A 58 22.53 -44.14 -5.33
CA ARG A 58 23.14 -43.15 -6.24
C ARG A 58 22.11 -42.32 -7.02
N ARG A 59 20.91 -42.83 -7.29
CA ARG A 59 19.86 -42.14 -8.08
C ARG A 59 18.86 -41.33 -7.25
N GLY A 60 18.84 -41.48 -5.93
CA GLY A 60 17.97 -40.74 -5.02
C GLY A 60 18.60 -39.51 -4.35
N ARG A 61 19.72 -39.00 -4.87
CA ARG A 61 20.27 -37.71 -4.42
C ARG A 61 19.45 -36.60 -5.08
N PHE A 62 18.63 -35.91 -4.29
CA PHE A 62 18.21 -34.55 -4.65
C PHE A 62 19.48 -33.80 -5.09
N PRO A 63 19.44 -33.00 -6.18
CA PRO A 63 20.58 -32.14 -6.51
C PRO A 63 20.95 -31.38 -5.24
N ALA A 64 22.22 -31.43 -4.84
CA ALA A 64 22.67 -30.72 -3.66
C ALA A 64 22.35 -29.24 -3.88
N LEU A 65 21.35 -28.72 -3.16
CA LEU A 65 20.96 -27.32 -3.20
C LEU A 65 22.19 -26.46 -2.89
N HIS A 66 22.28 -25.31 -3.57
CA HIS A 66 23.42 -24.40 -3.42
C HIS A 66 23.43 -23.80 -2.00
N ARG A 67 24.60 -23.37 -1.50
CA ARG A 67 24.71 -22.78 -0.16
C ARG A 67 23.90 -21.49 -0.01
N SER A 68 23.77 -20.74 -1.10
CA SER A 68 22.90 -19.57 -1.19
C SER A 68 21.43 -19.89 -0.95
N ASP A 69 20.91 -21.03 -1.42
CA ASP A 69 19.53 -21.47 -1.14
C ASP A 69 19.32 -21.70 0.37
N ALA A 70 20.32 -22.24 1.05
CA ALA A 70 20.29 -22.44 2.51
C ALA A 70 20.33 -21.09 3.26
N ALA A 71 21.20 -20.17 2.86
CA ALA A 71 21.26 -18.82 3.41
C ALA A 71 19.94 -18.05 3.19
N GLY A 72 19.38 -18.12 1.99
CA GLY A 72 18.08 -17.54 1.66
C GLY A 72 16.94 -18.12 2.48
N ALA A 73 16.88 -19.45 2.63
CA ALA A 73 15.86 -20.11 3.43
C ALA A 73 15.96 -19.78 4.92
N PHE A 74 17.18 -19.69 5.46
CA PHE A 74 17.43 -19.24 6.83
C PHE A 74 16.91 -17.81 7.03
N ALA A 75 17.29 -16.87 6.15
CA ALA A 75 16.90 -15.47 6.25
C ALA A 75 15.37 -15.30 6.12
N ALA A 76 14.75 -16.02 5.19
CA ALA A 76 13.30 -16.02 5.01
C ALA A 76 12.59 -16.54 6.28
N ALA A 77 13.02 -17.67 6.85
CA ALA A 77 12.46 -18.20 8.09
C ALA A 77 12.64 -17.23 9.28
N ALA A 78 13.81 -16.59 9.39
CA ALA A 78 14.09 -15.61 10.43
C ALA A 78 13.21 -14.35 10.32
N SER A 79 12.85 -13.94 9.10
CA SER A 79 12.05 -12.74 8.85
C SER A 79 10.60 -12.85 9.37
N VAL A 80 10.06 -14.06 9.52
CA VAL A 80 8.64 -14.31 9.87
C VAL A 80 8.23 -13.55 11.13
N ALA A 81 9.07 -13.50 12.16
CA ALA A 81 8.73 -12.81 13.39
C ALA A 81 8.55 -11.30 13.20
N SER A 82 9.26 -10.67 12.27
CA SER A 82 9.14 -9.23 12.02
C SER A 82 7.81 -8.85 11.35
N THR A 83 7.19 -9.79 10.62
CA THR A 83 5.96 -9.54 9.86
C THR A 83 4.75 -9.32 10.76
N PHE A 84 4.82 -9.81 12.01
CA PHE A 84 3.76 -9.73 13.02
C PHE A 84 3.83 -8.46 13.89
N GLN A 85 4.74 -7.52 13.61
CA GLN A 85 4.70 -6.23 14.30
C GLN A 85 3.39 -5.49 14.02
N ARG A 86 2.90 -4.72 14.99
CA ARG A 86 1.75 -3.83 14.81
C ARG A 86 2.11 -2.73 13.80
N THR A 87 1.16 -2.41 12.92
CA THR A 87 1.28 -1.43 11.84
C THR A 87 0.11 -0.45 11.90
N LEU A 88 -0.06 0.38 10.87
CA LEU A 88 -0.97 1.53 10.91
C LEU A 88 -2.44 1.12 11.12
N ILE A 89 -2.90 0.10 10.40
CA ILE A 89 -4.29 -0.35 10.42
C ILE A 89 -4.36 -1.83 10.85
N PRO A 90 -5.37 -2.23 11.65
CA PRO A 90 -5.63 -3.65 11.92
C PRO A 90 -5.75 -4.47 10.63
N ARG A 91 -5.39 -5.76 10.70
CA ARG A 91 -5.33 -6.61 9.51
C ARG A 91 -5.93 -7.98 9.74
N SER A 92 -6.53 -8.51 8.68
CA SER A 92 -7.09 -9.86 8.68
C SER A 92 -5.99 -10.94 8.70
N THR A 93 -6.39 -12.19 8.94
CA THR A 93 -5.46 -13.33 8.88
C THR A 93 -4.93 -13.56 7.46
N SER A 94 -5.73 -13.30 6.42
CA SER A 94 -5.29 -13.36 5.01
C SER A 94 -4.29 -12.26 4.67
N ASP A 95 -4.52 -11.05 5.16
CA ASP A 95 -3.58 -9.93 4.99
C ASP A 95 -2.21 -10.24 5.62
N GLN A 96 -2.20 -10.76 6.85
CA GLN A 96 -0.96 -11.22 7.49
C GLN A 96 -0.26 -12.32 6.69
N ALA A 97 -1.02 -13.25 6.08
CA ALA A 97 -0.45 -14.30 5.25
C ALA A 97 0.25 -13.72 4.00
N ILE A 98 -0.34 -12.72 3.35
CA ILE A 98 0.25 -12.01 2.21
C ILE A 98 1.53 -11.30 2.65
N ILE A 99 1.50 -10.55 3.77
CA ILE A 99 2.69 -9.88 4.31
C ILE A 99 3.80 -10.89 4.56
N THR A 100 3.46 -12.01 5.21
CA THR A 100 4.44 -13.04 5.59
C THR A 100 5.03 -13.74 4.38
N GLY A 101 4.20 -14.22 3.46
CA GLY A 101 4.66 -14.91 2.24
C GLY A 101 5.45 -14.01 1.31
N GLY A 102 5.01 -12.76 1.12
CA GLY A 102 5.74 -11.76 0.33
C GLY A 102 7.08 -11.39 0.94
N THR A 103 7.12 -11.16 2.27
CA THR A 103 8.36 -10.83 2.99
C THR A 103 9.36 -11.99 2.91
N MET A 104 8.91 -13.22 3.17
CA MET A 104 9.75 -14.42 3.08
C MET A 104 10.35 -14.57 1.68
N THR A 105 9.54 -14.35 0.64
CA THR A 105 9.98 -14.45 -0.76
C THR A 105 11.05 -13.42 -1.08
N LEU A 106 10.78 -12.14 -0.82
CA LEU A 106 11.74 -11.08 -1.14
C LEU A 106 13.03 -11.19 -0.30
N THR A 107 12.91 -11.57 0.97
CA THR A 107 14.07 -11.82 1.83
C THR A 107 14.90 -13.01 1.33
N TYR A 108 14.24 -14.11 0.92
CA TYR A 108 14.91 -15.27 0.33
C TYR A 108 15.74 -14.85 -0.88
N LEU A 109 15.14 -14.11 -1.81
CA LEU A 109 15.79 -13.69 -3.05
C LEU A 109 16.98 -12.76 -2.78
N ALA A 110 16.78 -11.75 -1.93
CA ALA A 110 17.83 -10.78 -1.62
C ALA A 110 19.02 -11.44 -0.89
N ALA A 111 18.76 -12.29 0.10
CA ALA A 111 19.81 -12.99 0.84
C ALA A 111 20.54 -14.03 -0.04
N SER A 112 19.81 -14.79 -0.87
CA SER A 112 20.42 -15.75 -1.80
C SER A 112 21.32 -15.05 -2.81
N LEU A 113 20.84 -13.95 -3.40
CA LEU A 113 21.60 -13.16 -4.37
C LEU A 113 22.87 -12.56 -3.75
N ALA A 114 22.76 -11.97 -2.56
CA ALA A 114 23.91 -11.41 -1.85
C ALA A 114 24.96 -12.50 -1.55
N HIS A 115 24.49 -13.67 -1.12
CA HIS A 115 25.37 -14.82 -0.85
C HIS A 115 26.02 -15.38 -2.13
N ASP A 116 25.29 -15.48 -3.24
CA ASP A 116 25.83 -15.92 -4.54
C ASP A 116 26.94 -14.99 -5.06
N VAL A 117 26.72 -13.67 -4.96
CA VAL A 117 27.72 -12.65 -5.37
C VAL A 117 28.99 -12.79 -4.52
N LEU A 118 28.83 -12.99 -3.21
CA LEU A 118 29.95 -13.19 -2.29
C LEU A 118 30.72 -14.49 -2.61
N GLU A 119 30.03 -15.61 -2.75
CA GLU A 119 30.64 -16.92 -3.04
C GLU A 119 31.39 -16.89 -4.39
N THR A 120 30.81 -16.25 -5.40
CA THR A 120 31.43 -16.06 -6.72
C THR A 120 32.70 -15.21 -6.61
N SER A 121 32.64 -14.10 -5.88
CA SER A 121 33.77 -13.19 -5.69
C SER A 121 34.93 -13.86 -4.95
N MET A 122 34.63 -14.57 -3.86
CA MET A 122 35.61 -15.34 -3.08
C MET A 122 36.24 -16.46 -3.93
N SER A 123 35.43 -17.15 -4.73
CA SER A 123 35.91 -18.21 -5.59
C SER A 123 36.88 -17.70 -6.66
N LEU A 124 36.58 -16.53 -7.26
CA LEU A 124 37.48 -15.87 -8.20
C LEU A 124 38.80 -15.46 -7.52
N MET A 125 38.75 -14.92 -6.31
CA MET A 125 39.95 -14.50 -5.58
C MET A 125 40.85 -15.67 -5.17
N VAL A 126 40.26 -16.79 -4.72
CA VAL A 126 41.00 -17.91 -4.14
C VAL A 126 41.42 -18.96 -5.18
N PHE A 127 40.61 -19.17 -6.22
CA PHE A 127 40.82 -20.24 -7.20
C PHE A 127 41.28 -19.75 -8.57
N SER A 128 41.46 -18.44 -8.76
CA SER A 128 42.18 -17.88 -9.91
C SER A 128 43.54 -18.58 -10.09
N GLY A 129 43.69 -19.33 -11.18
CA GLY A 129 44.95 -19.99 -11.57
C GLY A 129 45.22 -21.38 -10.98
N ARG A 130 44.36 -21.96 -10.13
CA ARG A 130 44.60 -23.30 -9.55
C ARG A 130 43.84 -24.41 -10.32
N LYS A 131 44.59 -25.33 -10.97
CA LYS A 131 44.05 -26.50 -11.71
C LYS A 131 43.92 -27.80 -10.89
N LYS A 132 44.20 -27.81 -9.58
CA LYS A 132 44.19 -29.04 -8.75
C LYS A 132 42.81 -29.29 -8.11
N ALA A 133 42.50 -30.56 -7.87
CA ALA A 133 41.34 -30.98 -7.09
C ALA A 133 41.38 -30.34 -5.70
N ILE A 134 40.35 -29.56 -5.37
CA ILE A 134 40.24 -28.79 -4.14
C ILE A 134 39.61 -29.69 -3.07
N ASP A 135 40.19 -29.69 -1.87
CA ASP A 135 39.63 -30.40 -0.70
C ASP A 135 38.29 -29.77 -0.29
N ASP A 136 37.26 -30.61 -0.10
CA ASP A 136 35.94 -30.20 0.38
C ASP A 136 36.00 -29.47 1.74
N ASP A 137 36.98 -29.78 2.59
CA ASP A 137 37.16 -29.08 3.87
C ASP A 137 37.70 -27.66 3.68
N LEU A 138 38.63 -27.48 2.74
CA LEU A 138 39.17 -26.19 2.38
C LEU A 138 38.08 -25.28 1.79
N VAL A 139 37.23 -25.81 0.90
CA VAL A 139 36.08 -25.07 0.33
C VAL A 139 35.13 -24.61 1.44
N ARG A 140 34.85 -25.46 2.42
CA ARG A 140 33.98 -25.10 3.55
C ARG A 140 34.56 -23.96 4.40
N ARG A 141 35.84 -24.04 4.76
CA ARG A 141 36.52 -23.01 5.58
C ARG A 141 36.61 -21.68 4.85
N ILE A 142 36.92 -21.69 3.55
CA ILE A 142 36.95 -20.49 2.72
C ILE A 142 35.59 -19.83 2.70
N ALA A 143 34.52 -20.62 2.53
CA ALA A 143 33.18 -20.06 2.50
C ALA A 143 32.72 -19.51 3.86
N LEU A 144 33.00 -20.17 4.99
CA LEU A 144 32.73 -19.60 6.33
C LEU A 144 33.52 -18.31 6.58
N THR A 145 34.76 -18.24 6.08
CA THR A 145 35.60 -17.03 6.15
C THR A 145 35.03 -15.92 5.26
N GLY A 146 34.56 -16.29 4.06
CA GLY A 146 33.86 -15.39 3.15
C GLY A 146 32.59 -14.83 3.79
N ASP A 147 31.80 -15.68 4.45
CA ASP A 147 30.60 -15.26 5.19
C ASP A 147 30.95 -14.26 6.31
N ALA A 148 31.98 -14.56 7.12
CA ALA A 148 32.44 -13.63 8.15
C ALA A 148 32.90 -12.27 7.55
N PHE A 149 33.63 -12.32 6.44
CA PHE A 149 34.05 -11.12 5.72
C PHE A 149 32.86 -10.33 5.14
N GLY A 150 31.85 -11.03 4.62
CA GLY A 150 30.60 -10.44 4.12
C GLY A 150 29.81 -9.72 5.22
N VAL A 151 29.75 -10.30 6.42
CA VAL A 151 29.15 -9.65 7.60
C VAL A 151 29.86 -8.32 7.90
N VAL A 152 31.19 -8.35 8.03
CA VAL A 152 31.97 -7.14 8.35
C VAL A 152 31.86 -6.09 7.24
N SER A 153 31.96 -6.50 5.98
CA SER A 153 31.86 -5.61 4.82
C SER A 153 30.47 -4.97 4.72
N GLY A 154 29.41 -5.74 4.94
CA GLY A 154 28.04 -5.23 4.92
C GLY A 154 27.76 -4.25 6.07
N LEU A 155 28.31 -4.50 7.27
CA LEU A 155 28.23 -3.55 8.39
C LEU A 155 29.03 -2.28 8.13
N PHE A 156 30.20 -2.40 7.49
CA PHE A 156 31.01 -1.26 7.07
C PHE A 156 30.27 -0.37 6.05
N LEU A 157 29.65 -0.96 5.02
CA LEU A 157 28.83 -0.23 4.05
C LEU A 157 27.66 0.51 4.72
N GLN A 158 26.97 -0.13 5.67
CA GLN A 158 25.91 0.52 6.44
C GLN A 158 26.43 1.71 7.26
N ARG A 159 27.64 1.60 7.83
CA ARG A 159 28.26 2.67 8.62
C ARG A 159 28.77 3.84 7.77
N LEU A 160 29.17 3.60 6.52
CA LEU A 160 29.53 4.66 5.57
C LEU A 160 28.31 5.44 5.07
N SER A 161 27.13 4.85 5.12
CA SER A 161 25.88 5.42 4.58
C SER A 161 24.84 5.57 5.69
N LEU A 162 25.23 6.28 6.78
CA LEU A 162 24.29 6.59 7.86
C LEU A 162 23.10 7.37 7.31
N GLN A 163 21.94 7.10 7.90
CA GLN A 163 20.71 7.72 7.46
C GLN A 163 20.66 9.18 7.84
N GLU A 164 20.44 10.03 6.85
CA GLU A 164 20.18 11.46 7.04
C GLU A 164 18.74 11.81 6.62
N HIS A 165 18.25 12.96 7.08
CA HIS A 165 16.99 13.50 6.58
C HIS A 165 17.19 13.94 5.12
N ASN A 166 16.23 13.62 4.24
CA ASN A 166 16.30 13.95 2.81
C ASN A 166 17.58 13.44 2.09
N GLU A 167 18.14 12.30 2.53
CA GLU A 167 19.33 11.72 1.90
C GLU A 167 19.10 11.34 0.42
N PRO A 168 20.14 11.39 -0.43
CA PRO A 168 20.06 10.87 -1.79
C PRO A 168 19.78 9.37 -1.81
N ILE A 169 18.93 8.92 -2.76
CA ILE A 169 18.53 7.51 -2.89
C ILE A 169 19.70 6.52 -3.01
N ARG A 170 20.85 6.98 -3.54
CA ARG A 170 22.07 6.17 -3.66
C ARG A 170 22.63 5.75 -2.29
N ASN A 171 22.54 6.63 -1.28
CA ASN A 171 23.05 6.34 0.06
C ASN A 171 22.15 5.30 0.73
N ALA A 172 20.84 5.47 0.61
CA ALA A 172 19.85 4.48 1.06
C ALA A 172 20.03 3.11 0.38
N ALA A 173 20.29 3.11 -0.94
CA ALA A 173 20.57 1.90 -1.70
C ALA A 173 21.87 1.20 -1.25
N LEU A 174 22.95 1.95 -1.03
CA LEU A 174 24.22 1.41 -0.50
C LEU A 174 24.05 0.82 0.90
N ARG A 175 23.34 1.51 1.79
CA ARG A 175 23.02 1.01 3.13
C ARG A 175 22.22 -0.28 3.06
N THR A 176 21.18 -0.32 2.23
CA THR A 176 20.33 -1.51 2.05
C THR A 176 21.09 -2.68 1.43
N LEU A 177 21.97 -2.42 0.46
CA LEU A 177 22.87 -3.45 -0.08
C LEU A 177 23.79 -4.00 1.03
N GLY A 178 24.37 -3.12 1.86
CA GLY A 178 25.16 -3.51 3.02
C GLY A 178 24.36 -4.36 4.02
N PHE A 179 23.09 -4.05 4.24
CA PHE A 179 22.18 -4.85 5.08
C PHE A 179 21.96 -6.26 4.51
N PHE A 180 21.65 -6.39 3.22
CA PHE A 180 21.44 -7.71 2.59
C PHE A 180 22.73 -8.52 2.53
N LEU A 181 23.88 -7.89 2.30
CA LEU A 181 25.18 -8.54 2.37
C LEU A 181 25.45 -9.05 3.80
N ALA A 182 25.30 -8.20 4.81
CA ALA A 182 25.55 -8.60 6.19
C ALA A 182 24.58 -9.70 6.67
N SER A 183 23.28 -9.54 6.41
CA SER A 183 22.27 -10.50 6.84
C SER A 183 22.34 -11.82 6.05
N GLY A 184 22.57 -11.77 4.74
CA GLY A 184 22.75 -12.95 3.89
C GLY A 184 24.00 -13.75 4.28
N SER A 185 25.13 -13.06 4.51
CA SER A 185 26.35 -13.71 4.99
C SER A 185 26.24 -14.23 6.42
N ALA A 186 25.54 -13.51 7.33
CA ALA A 186 25.27 -14.01 8.67
C ALA A 186 24.38 -15.28 8.62
N ALA A 187 23.40 -15.33 7.72
CA ALA A 187 22.58 -16.50 7.47
C ALA A 187 23.40 -17.67 6.90
N GLY A 188 24.33 -17.39 5.96
CA GLY A 188 25.28 -18.37 5.43
C GLY A 188 26.17 -18.96 6.52
N LEU A 189 26.75 -18.10 7.38
CA LEU A 189 27.56 -18.49 8.51
C LEU A 189 26.77 -19.35 9.50
N ALA A 190 25.57 -18.90 9.89
CA ALA A 190 24.70 -19.63 10.82
C ALA A 190 24.28 -20.99 10.26
N SER A 191 23.91 -21.06 8.98
CA SER A 191 23.62 -22.32 8.31
C SER A 191 24.83 -23.25 8.29
N GLY A 192 26.00 -22.74 7.91
CA GLY A 192 27.24 -23.51 7.85
C GLY A 192 27.71 -24.03 9.22
N LEU A 193 27.57 -23.23 10.29
CA LEU A 193 27.85 -23.65 11.66
C LEU A 193 26.85 -24.70 12.15
N THR A 194 25.57 -24.56 11.81
CA THR A 194 24.54 -25.54 12.17
C THR A 194 24.81 -26.88 11.45
N GLU A 195 25.28 -26.84 10.20
CA GLU A 195 25.73 -28.02 9.48
C GLU A 195 26.96 -28.69 10.13
N GLU A 196 27.91 -27.90 10.62
CA GLU A 196 29.11 -28.41 11.32
C GLU A 196 28.72 -29.07 12.65
N ALA A 197 27.85 -28.42 13.43
CA ALA A 197 27.32 -28.98 14.66
C ALA A 197 26.58 -30.30 14.42
N GLN A 198 25.73 -30.36 13.39
CA GLN A 198 25.04 -31.59 13.02
C GLN A 198 26.01 -32.69 12.61
N ARG A 199 27.07 -32.37 11.86
CA ARG A 199 28.12 -33.33 11.48
C ARG A 199 28.89 -33.84 12.69
N ALA A 200 29.27 -32.96 13.61
CA ALA A 200 29.94 -33.36 14.86
C ALA A 200 29.06 -34.27 15.73
N ILE A 201 27.76 -33.98 15.84
CA ILE A 201 26.79 -34.82 16.54
C ILE A 201 26.68 -36.19 15.85
N ASN A 202 26.51 -36.20 14.53
CA ASN A 202 26.40 -37.44 13.74
C ASN A 202 27.65 -38.32 13.87
N ALA A 203 28.84 -37.72 13.80
CA ALA A 203 30.11 -38.41 14.01
C ALA A 203 30.22 -39.00 15.42
N ARG A 204 29.79 -38.26 16.45
CA ARG A 204 29.80 -38.73 17.84
C ARG A 204 28.85 -39.91 18.10
N PHE A 205 27.73 -39.97 17.40
CA PHE A 205 26.73 -41.04 17.56
C PHE A 205 26.80 -42.13 16.48
N GLY A 206 27.84 -42.12 15.63
CA GLY A 206 28.00 -43.10 14.55
C GLY A 206 26.85 -43.12 13.54
N ARG A 207 26.13 -42.00 13.38
CA ARG A 207 24.97 -41.88 12.47
C ARG A 207 25.42 -41.23 11.18
N GLU A 208 24.97 -41.75 10.04
CA GLU A 208 25.16 -41.03 8.77
C GLU A 208 24.32 -39.74 8.76
N PRO A 209 24.82 -38.64 8.16
CA PRO A 209 24.04 -37.44 7.96
C PRO A 209 22.85 -37.72 7.04
N THR A 210 21.67 -37.89 7.64
CA THR A 210 20.42 -38.19 6.94
C THR A 210 19.63 -36.94 6.56
N ILE A 211 19.92 -35.79 7.17
CA ILE A 211 19.18 -34.54 6.97
C ILE A 211 19.97 -33.62 6.02
N GLY A 212 19.31 -33.14 4.96
CA GLY A 212 19.90 -32.19 4.01
C GLY A 212 20.10 -30.79 4.60
N ARG A 213 20.84 -29.94 3.88
CA ARG A 213 21.18 -28.55 4.29
C ARG A 213 19.96 -27.66 4.54
N LEU A 214 18.96 -27.74 3.65
CA LEU A 214 17.80 -26.87 3.67
C LEU A 214 16.94 -27.01 4.95
N PRO A 215 16.55 -28.22 5.41
CA PRO A 215 15.87 -28.37 6.70
C PRO A 215 16.62 -27.79 7.89
N VAL A 216 17.96 -27.91 7.91
CA VAL A 216 18.80 -27.40 8.99
C VAL A 216 18.80 -25.86 9.00
N ALA A 217 18.93 -25.24 7.82
CA ALA A 217 18.88 -23.81 7.65
C ALA A 217 17.51 -23.22 8.06
N VAL A 218 16.41 -23.84 7.64
CA VAL A 218 15.05 -23.44 8.04
C VAL A 218 14.88 -23.54 9.55
N PHE A 219 15.35 -24.61 10.18
CA PHE A 219 15.28 -24.78 11.64
C PHE A 219 16.04 -23.67 12.37
N GLY A 220 17.28 -23.37 11.95
CA GLY A 220 18.06 -22.27 12.52
C GLY A 220 17.36 -20.91 12.39
N GLY A 221 16.78 -20.63 11.23
CA GLY A 221 16.00 -19.41 10.99
C GLY A 221 14.75 -19.33 11.88
N VAL A 222 14.05 -20.45 12.10
CA VAL A 222 12.90 -20.51 13.03
C VAL A 222 13.34 -20.23 14.48
N CYS A 223 14.46 -20.78 14.93
CA CYS A 223 15.00 -20.48 16.25
C CYS A 223 15.30 -18.98 16.42
N LEU A 224 15.90 -18.36 15.41
CA LEU A 224 16.14 -16.92 15.39
C LEU A 224 14.82 -16.13 15.41
N ALA A 225 13.82 -16.54 14.62
CA ALA A 225 12.50 -15.93 14.60
C ALA A 225 11.84 -15.98 15.98
N VAL A 226 11.96 -17.07 16.74
CA VAL A 226 11.46 -17.15 18.12
C VAL A 226 12.13 -16.08 19.00
N GLY A 227 13.45 -15.94 18.93
CA GLY A 227 14.18 -14.90 19.66
C GLY A 227 13.74 -13.48 19.28
N VAL A 228 13.65 -13.19 17.97
CA VAL A 228 13.16 -11.91 17.44
C VAL A 228 11.73 -11.63 17.89
N ASN A 229 10.86 -12.64 17.91
CA ASN A 229 9.48 -12.51 18.37
C ASN A 229 9.40 -12.19 19.87
N LEU A 230 10.23 -12.82 20.70
CA LEU A 230 10.31 -12.51 22.13
C LEU A 230 10.79 -11.07 22.37
N TRP A 231 11.83 -10.65 21.64
CA TRP A 231 12.32 -9.27 21.70
C TRP A 231 11.27 -8.26 21.22
N ARG A 232 10.59 -8.54 20.11
CA ARG A 232 9.49 -7.72 19.58
C ARG A 232 8.37 -7.55 20.61
N ARG A 233 7.90 -8.64 21.20
CA ARG A 233 6.83 -8.62 22.21
C ARG A 233 7.20 -7.81 23.44
N ARG A 234 8.45 -7.91 23.93
CA ARG A 234 8.93 -7.07 25.04
C ARG A 234 8.86 -5.58 24.71
N ARG A 235 9.26 -5.22 23.49
CA ARG A 235 9.24 -3.83 23.02
C ARG A 235 7.83 -3.29 22.79
N GLU A 236 6.96 -4.10 22.22
CA GLU A 236 5.54 -3.78 22.05
C GLU A 236 4.84 -3.62 23.41
N ALA A 237 5.12 -4.49 24.38
CA ALA A 237 4.62 -4.36 25.74
C ALA A 237 5.13 -3.06 26.41
N ALA A 238 6.40 -2.70 26.22
CA ALA A 238 6.95 -1.44 26.71
C ALA A 238 6.30 -0.20 26.05
N ALA A 239 5.75 -0.36 24.83
CA ALA A 239 4.97 0.66 24.14
C ALA A 239 3.47 0.61 24.48
N GLY A 240 3.05 -0.15 25.50
CA GLY A 240 1.67 -0.23 25.96
C GLY A 240 0.74 -1.09 25.10
N VAL A 241 1.28 -1.94 24.22
CA VAL A 241 0.45 -2.84 23.39
C VAL A 241 -0.16 -3.95 24.26
N ASP A 242 -1.49 -4.05 24.26
CA ASP A 242 -2.20 -5.17 24.85
C ASP A 242 -2.19 -6.39 23.90
N PHE A 243 -1.84 -7.55 24.46
CA PHE A 243 -1.79 -8.84 23.76
C PHE A 243 -2.94 -9.78 24.16
N SER A 244 -3.89 -9.31 24.97
CA SER A 244 -5.03 -10.10 25.46
C SER A 244 -6.02 -10.47 24.34
N VAL A 245 -6.14 -9.62 23.31
CA VAL A 245 -6.96 -9.83 22.12
C VAL A 245 -6.03 -10.04 20.92
N PRO A 246 -5.91 -11.26 20.37
CA PRO A 246 -5.07 -11.48 19.20
C PRO A 246 -5.74 -10.95 17.94
N ASP A 247 -5.14 -9.92 17.33
CA ASP A 247 -5.58 -9.37 16.03
C ASP A 247 -5.52 -10.41 14.89
N VAL A 248 -4.65 -11.42 15.01
CA VAL A 248 -4.41 -12.41 13.95
C VAL A 248 -4.23 -13.82 14.52
N VAL A 249 -4.79 -14.83 13.83
CA VAL A 249 -4.54 -16.25 14.11
C VAL A 249 -3.15 -16.65 13.57
N GLY A 250 -2.12 -16.42 14.40
CA GLY A 250 -0.71 -16.61 14.05
C GLY A 250 -0.37 -17.90 13.30
N PRO A 251 -0.74 -19.09 13.79
CA PRO A 251 -0.44 -20.36 13.11
C PRO A 251 -1.06 -20.48 11.71
N ARG A 252 -2.30 -20.00 11.53
CA ARG A 252 -2.97 -20.01 10.22
C ARG A 252 -2.29 -19.05 9.25
N ALA A 253 -1.95 -17.84 9.70
CA ALA A 253 -1.24 -16.86 8.89
C ALA A 253 0.15 -17.35 8.46
N ILE A 254 0.90 -18.01 9.35
CA ILE A 254 2.20 -18.62 9.02
C ILE A 254 2.02 -19.73 7.98
N GLY A 255 1.06 -20.64 8.17
CA GLY A 255 0.80 -21.75 7.24
C GLY A 255 0.41 -21.26 5.83
N LEU A 256 -0.53 -20.31 5.75
CA LEU A 256 -0.95 -19.70 4.49
C LEU A 256 0.19 -18.89 3.86
N GLY A 257 0.92 -18.10 4.65
CA GLY A 257 2.07 -17.32 4.19
C GLY A 257 3.19 -18.19 3.63
N ALA A 258 3.48 -19.32 4.26
CA ALA A 258 4.42 -20.31 3.73
C ALA A 258 3.95 -20.88 2.38
N GLY A 259 2.65 -21.17 2.24
CA GLY A 259 2.04 -21.59 0.97
C GLY A 259 2.21 -20.54 -0.13
N ILE A 260 1.91 -19.27 0.16
CA ILE A 260 2.10 -18.14 -0.77
C ILE A 260 3.57 -18.01 -1.17
N GLY A 261 4.49 -18.05 -0.20
CA GLY A 261 5.92 -17.94 -0.44
C GLY A 261 6.45 -19.07 -1.33
N VAL A 262 6.06 -20.32 -1.08
CA VAL A 262 6.40 -21.47 -1.93
C VAL A 262 5.84 -21.27 -3.34
N GLY A 263 4.59 -20.84 -3.48
CA GLY A 263 3.98 -20.56 -4.78
C GLY A 263 4.75 -19.51 -5.59
N LEU A 264 5.11 -18.39 -4.97
CA LEU A 264 5.91 -17.33 -5.60
C LEU A 264 7.30 -17.83 -6.02
N LEU A 265 7.99 -18.59 -5.17
CA LEU A 265 9.30 -19.16 -5.50
C LEU A 265 9.20 -20.16 -6.65
N VAL A 266 8.16 -20.99 -6.71
CA VAL A 266 7.92 -21.90 -7.83
C VAL A 266 7.73 -21.13 -9.14
N LEU A 267 6.99 -20.01 -9.11
CA LEU A 267 6.83 -19.15 -10.29
C LEU A 267 8.17 -18.54 -10.73
N ILE A 268 8.98 -18.05 -9.78
CA ILE A 268 10.31 -17.49 -10.08
C ILE A 268 11.25 -18.56 -10.64
N GLN A 269 11.31 -19.74 -10.05
CA GLN A 269 12.15 -20.82 -10.57
C GLN A 269 11.65 -21.34 -11.91
N GLY A 270 10.33 -21.38 -12.12
CA GLY A 270 9.71 -21.68 -13.40
C GLY A 270 10.14 -20.70 -14.50
N SER A 271 10.18 -19.40 -14.20
CA SER A 271 10.62 -18.38 -15.15
C SER A 271 12.10 -18.51 -15.50
N GLN A 272 12.95 -18.81 -14.52
CA GLN A 272 14.38 -19.10 -14.75
C GLN A 272 14.61 -20.40 -15.52
N PHE A 273 13.78 -21.42 -15.30
CA PHE A 273 13.82 -22.65 -16.08
C PHE A 273 13.44 -22.38 -17.54
N MET A 274 12.36 -21.64 -17.77
CA MET A 274 11.93 -21.20 -19.10
C MET A 274 13.04 -20.40 -19.79
N SER A 275 13.70 -19.49 -19.08
CA SER A 275 14.86 -18.73 -19.57
C SER A 275 16.02 -19.61 -20.01
N ARG A 276 16.33 -20.65 -19.23
CA ARG A 276 17.40 -21.60 -19.58
C ARG A 276 17.03 -22.45 -20.81
N MET A 277 15.76 -22.83 -20.95
CA MET A 277 15.27 -23.54 -22.12
C MET A 277 15.30 -22.67 -23.37
N LEU A 278 14.81 -21.43 -23.29
CA LEU A 278 14.89 -20.43 -24.36
C LEU A 278 16.34 -20.19 -24.78
N GLY A 279 17.27 -20.01 -23.84
CA GLY A 279 18.69 -19.83 -24.15
C GLY A 279 19.28 -21.01 -24.93
N ARG A 280 18.95 -22.26 -24.56
CA ARG A 280 19.41 -23.46 -25.27
C ARG A 280 18.82 -23.59 -26.68
N VAL A 281 17.57 -23.17 -26.87
CA VAL A 281 16.92 -23.17 -28.19
C VAL A 281 17.54 -22.09 -29.08
N LEU A 282 17.75 -20.88 -28.54
CA LEU A 282 18.34 -19.76 -29.28
C LEU A 282 19.78 -20.02 -29.70
N VAL A 283 20.61 -20.65 -28.87
CA VAL A 283 21.97 -21.09 -29.24
C VAL A 283 21.96 -22.09 -30.41
N LYS A 284 20.88 -22.87 -30.57
CA LYS A 284 20.73 -23.80 -31.70
C LYS A 284 20.19 -23.15 -32.97
N ALA A 285 19.47 -22.03 -32.83
CA ALA A 285 18.74 -21.38 -33.92
C ALA A 285 19.44 -20.12 -34.47
N LEU A 286 20.28 -19.47 -33.68
CA LEU A 286 20.95 -18.21 -34.02
C LEU A 286 22.47 -18.32 -33.79
N PRO A 287 23.29 -17.67 -34.63
CA PRO A 287 24.74 -17.62 -34.43
C PRO A 287 25.08 -16.85 -33.13
N GLY A 288 25.93 -17.44 -32.27
CA GLY A 288 26.49 -16.76 -31.09
C GLY A 288 26.80 -17.72 -29.93
N ASP A 289 27.73 -17.32 -29.05
CA ASP A 289 28.14 -18.10 -27.88
C ASP A 289 27.05 -18.09 -26.78
N GLU A 290 27.02 -19.12 -25.95
CA GLU A 290 26.11 -19.29 -24.81
C GLU A 290 26.18 -18.08 -23.84
N LYS A 291 27.33 -17.43 -23.78
CA LYS A 291 27.58 -16.21 -22.99
C LYS A 291 26.77 -14.99 -23.44
N VAL A 292 26.39 -14.90 -24.72
CA VAL A 292 25.58 -13.81 -25.27
C VAL A 292 24.09 -14.12 -25.11
N TRP A 293 23.69 -15.36 -25.37
CA TRP A 293 22.27 -15.74 -25.40
C TRP A 293 21.66 -16.00 -24.02
N ARG A 294 22.45 -16.38 -23.00
CA ARG A 294 21.95 -16.55 -21.62
C ARG A 294 21.45 -15.26 -20.96
N PRO A 295 22.18 -14.13 -20.95
CA PRO A 295 21.65 -12.88 -20.42
C PRO A 295 20.45 -12.39 -21.25
N MET A 296 20.50 -12.57 -22.58
CA MET A 296 19.38 -12.23 -23.47
C MET A 296 18.12 -13.07 -23.16
N SER A 297 18.26 -14.37 -22.93
CA SER A 297 17.12 -15.25 -22.61
C SER A 297 16.59 -14.99 -21.19
N ALA A 298 17.43 -14.53 -20.26
CA ALA A 298 17.00 -14.04 -18.95
C ALA A 298 16.18 -12.76 -19.10
N LEU A 299 16.64 -11.80 -19.90
CA LEU A 299 15.91 -10.58 -20.20
C LEU A 299 14.57 -10.87 -20.91
N ILE A 300 14.55 -11.76 -21.90
CA ILE A 300 13.33 -12.17 -22.62
C ILE A 300 12.34 -12.83 -21.67
N SER A 301 12.79 -13.71 -20.78
CA SER A 301 11.90 -14.40 -19.84
C SER A 301 11.38 -13.48 -18.75
N LEU A 302 12.21 -12.56 -18.27
CA LEU A 302 11.79 -11.49 -17.38
C LEU A 302 10.77 -10.57 -18.07
N SER A 303 10.99 -10.25 -19.34
CA SER A 303 10.05 -9.47 -20.15
C SER A 303 8.74 -10.22 -20.39
N ALA A 304 8.77 -11.53 -20.62
CA ALA A 304 7.58 -12.36 -20.77
C ALA A 304 6.80 -12.50 -19.46
N LEU A 305 7.49 -12.67 -18.33
CA LEU A 305 6.86 -12.67 -17.00
C LEU A 305 6.27 -11.29 -16.69
N GLY A 306 7.00 -10.23 -17.02
CA GLY A 306 6.54 -8.84 -16.91
C GLY A 306 5.32 -8.60 -17.78
N ALA A 307 5.30 -9.10 -19.02
CA ALA A 307 4.16 -8.99 -19.94
C ALA A 307 2.96 -9.82 -19.46
N LEU A 308 3.17 -11.01 -18.91
CA LEU A 308 2.11 -11.82 -18.30
C LEU A 308 1.54 -11.13 -17.06
N GLY A 309 2.41 -10.60 -16.19
CA GLY A 309 2.02 -9.81 -15.03
C GLY A 309 1.25 -8.57 -15.45
N TYR A 310 1.73 -7.85 -16.46
CA TYR A 310 1.05 -6.70 -17.04
C TYR A 310 -0.30 -7.08 -17.68
N ALA A 311 -0.40 -8.21 -18.38
CA ALA A 311 -1.65 -8.67 -18.97
C ALA A 311 -2.67 -9.10 -17.91
N LEU A 312 -2.23 -9.77 -16.84
CA LEU A 312 -3.08 -10.13 -15.71
C LEU A 312 -3.51 -8.88 -14.93
N TRP A 313 -2.60 -7.94 -14.72
CA TRP A 313 -2.88 -6.63 -14.16
C TRP A 313 -3.91 -5.91 -15.02
N TYR A 314 -3.64 -5.73 -16.31
CA TYR A 314 -4.53 -5.07 -17.27
C TYR A 314 -5.93 -5.69 -17.25
N ARG A 315 -6.05 -7.02 -17.33
CA ARG A 315 -7.35 -7.72 -17.25
C ARG A 315 -8.07 -7.46 -15.93
N THR A 316 -7.36 -7.54 -14.81
CA THR A 316 -7.94 -7.28 -13.48
C THR A 316 -8.39 -5.82 -13.37
N THR A 317 -7.59 -4.88 -13.86
CA THR A 317 -7.91 -3.45 -13.84
C THR A 317 -9.08 -3.11 -14.74
N THR A 318 -9.18 -3.72 -15.92
CA THR A 318 -10.34 -3.52 -16.82
C THR A 318 -11.62 -4.03 -16.17
N ARG A 319 -11.62 -5.19 -15.51
CA ARG A 319 -12.79 -5.69 -14.75
C ARG A 319 -13.19 -4.76 -13.61
N ILE A 320 -12.21 -4.19 -12.92
CA ILE A 320 -12.44 -3.21 -11.86
C ILE A 320 -12.99 -1.90 -12.44
N GLU A 321 -12.46 -1.43 -13.58
CA GLU A 321 -12.98 -0.27 -14.30
C GLU A 321 -14.42 -0.48 -14.74
N GLU A 322 -14.73 -1.65 -15.29
CA GLU A 322 -16.09 -2.03 -15.68
C GLU A 322 -17.04 -2.02 -14.47
N SER A 323 -16.65 -2.65 -13.35
CA SER A 323 -17.49 -2.70 -12.16
C SER A 323 -17.70 -1.32 -11.53
N THR A 324 -16.66 -0.48 -11.51
CA THR A 324 -16.73 0.88 -10.94
C THR A 324 -17.41 1.89 -11.86
N SER A 325 -17.48 1.61 -13.16
CA SER A 325 -18.19 2.43 -14.15
C SER A 325 -19.68 2.08 -14.29
N LYS A 326 -20.16 0.98 -13.68
CA LYS A 326 -21.58 0.62 -13.72
C LYS A 326 -22.43 1.75 -13.14
N ILE A 327 -23.42 2.19 -13.92
CA ILE A 327 -24.38 3.20 -13.49
C ILE A 327 -25.30 2.59 -12.43
N GLU A 328 -25.58 3.38 -11.41
CA GLU A 328 -26.50 3.01 -10.33
C GLU A 328 -27.90 3.50 -10.66
N ALA A 329 -28.88 2.61 -10.61
CA ALA A 329 -30.29 2.93 -10.89
C ALA A 329 -30.79 4.08 -9.99
N ALA A 330 -30.33 4.14 -8.75
CA ALA A 330 -30.52 5.23 -7.80
C ALA A 330 -30.26 6.64 -8.39
N PHE A 331 -29.28 6.78 -9.29
CA PHE A 331 -28.85 8.06 -9.84
C PHE A 331 -28.99 8.12 -11.36
N ASP A 332 -29.93 7.36 -11.94
CA ASP A 332 -30.14 7.28 -13.39
C ASP A 332 -31.20 8.27 -13.92
N THR A 333 -31.56 9.28 -13.14
CA THR A 333 -32.48 10.35 -13.57
C THR A 333 -31.76 11.70 -13.57
N PRO A 334 -31.87 12.52 -14.62
CA PRO A 334 -31.22 13.84 -14.67
C PRO A 334 -31.59 14.74 -13.48
N PRO A 335 -30.69 15.64 -13.03
CA PRO A 335 -31.03 16.64 -12.01
C PRO A 335 -32.10 17.60 -12.53
N ARG A 336 -32.97 18.08 -11.61
CA ARG A 336 -34.06 19.01 -11.97
C ARG A 336 -33.61 20.46 -12.02
N SER A 337 -32.53 20.81 -11.32
CA SER A 337 -32.00 22.17 -11.26
C SER A 337 -31.25 22.52 -12.54
N SER A 338 -31.51 23.72 -13.08
CA SER A 338 -30.73 24.28 -14.20
C SER A 338 -29.32 24.70 -13.76
N LEU A 339 -29.05 24.80 -12.46
CA LEU A 339 -27.74 25.18 -11.89
C LEU A 339 -26.76 24.02 -11.75
N VAL A 340 -27.15 22.82 -12.21
CA VAL A 340 -26.34 21.60 -12.12
C VAL A 340 -26.12 21.03 -13.51
N SER A 341 -24.89 20.58 -13.80
CA SER A 341 -24.58 19.92 -15.08
C SER A 341 -25.44 18.66 -15.29
N GLY A 342 -25.85 18.42 -16.54
CA GLY A 342 -26.83 17.38 -16.89
C GLY A 342 -28.29 17.78 -16.63
N GLY A 343 -28.55 18.94 -16.04
CA GLY A 343 -29.90 19.48 -15.83
C GLY A 343 -30.44 20.27 -17.04
N PRO A 344 -31.63 20.90 -16.90
CA PRO A 344 -32.24 21.68 -17.97
C PRO A 344 -31.31 22.77 -18.51
N GLY A 345 -31.09 22.77 -19.83
CA GLY A 345 -30.24 23.73 -20.53
C GLY A 345 -28.73 23.46 -20.44
N SER A 346 -28.29 22.37 -19.78
CA SER A 346 -26.87 22.03 -19.70
C SER A 346 -26.30 21.59 -21.05
N HIS A 347 -25.07 22.04 -21.34
CA HIS A 347 -24.30 21.56 -22.50
C HIS A 347 -23.64 20.20 -22.24
N VAL A 348 -23.55 19.78 -20.99
CA VAL A 348 -23.09 18.44 -20.60
C VAL A 348 -24.31 17.52 -20.59
N THR A 349 -24.31 16.49 -21.43
CA THR A 349 -25.38 15.48 -21.38
C THR A 349 -25.25 14.65 -20.11
N PHE A 350 -26.38 14.38 -19.45
CA PHE A 350 -26.40 13.60 -18.21
C PHE A 350 -25.78 12.20 -18.38
N GLU A 351 -25.97 11.61 -19.56
CA GLU A 351 -25.46 10.28 -19.88
C GLU A 351 -23.93 10.23 -19.86
N SER A 352 -23.27 11.32 -20.27
CA SER A 352 -21.81 11.43 -20.42
C SER A 352 -21.04 11.59 -19.11
N MET A 353 -21.72 11.85 -17.99
CA MET A 353 -21.08 12.17 -16.71
C MET A 353 -20.45 10.96 -15.99
N GLY A 354 -20.80 9.74 -16.41
CA GLY A 354 -20.42 8.50 -15.72
C GLY A 354 -21.03 8.37 -14.32
N ARG A 355 -20.68 7.30 -13.60
CA ARG A 355 -21.27 6.98 -12.29
C ARG A 355 -21.10 8.10 -11.25
N GLU A 356 -19.85 8.53 -11.01
CA GLU A 356 -19.55 9.51 -9.96
C GLU A 356 -20.04 10.92 -10.33
N GLY A 357 -20.03 11.30 -11.61
CA GLY A 357 -20.59 12.57 -12.05
C GLY A 357 -22.10 12.64 -11.84
N ARG A 358 -22.82 11.54 -12.10
CA ARG A 358 -24.27 11.45 -11.83
C ARG A 358 -24.57 11.52 -10.33
N ARG A 359 -23.79 10.84 -9.49
CA ARG A 359 -23.88 10.99 -8.02
C ARG A 359 -23.69 12.44 -7.60
N HIS A 360 -22.60 13.07 -8.03
CA HIS A 360 -22.27 14.45 -7.68
C HIS A 360 -23.36 15.44 -8.09
N ALA A 361 -23.94 15.27 -9.28
CA ALA A 361 -25.05 16.10 -9.77
C ALA A 361 -26.36 15.84 -9.00
N ARG A 362 -26.62 14.59 -8.61
CA ARG A 362 -27.89 14.19 -7.99
C ARG A 362 -27.97 14.41 -6.49
N THR A 363 -26.84 14.63 -5.84
CA THR A 363 -26.78 14.87 -4.39
C THR A 363 -26.55 16.34 -4.04
N VAL A 364 -26.94 17.27 -4.92
CA VAL A 364 -26.92 18.71 -4.60
C VAL A 364 -27.87 19.01 -3.44
N LEU A 365 -27.44 19.83 -2.48
CA LEU A 365 -28.32 20.27 -1.40
C LEU A 365 -29.35 21.26 -1.95
N PRO A 366 -30.66 21.01 -1.76
CA PRO A 366 -31.69 21.99 -2.07
C PRO A 366 -31.55 23.22 -1.17
N VAL A 367 -31.85 24.42 -1.68
CA VAL A 367 -31.85 25.66 -0.88
C VAL A 367 -32.63 25.53 0.42
N SER A 368 -33.82 24.91 0.39
CA SER A 368 -34.67 24.74 1.57
C SER A 368 -34.04 23.87 2.67
N VAL A 369 -33.13 22.98 2.30
CA VAL A 369 -32.36 22.18 3.27
C VAL A 369 -31.29 23.03 3.92
N ILE A 370 -30.60 23.87 3.14
CA ILE A 370 -29.57 24.78 3.64
C ILE A 370 -30.21 25.78 4.60
N GLU A 371 -31.33 26.41 4.21
CA GLU A 371 -32.07 27.35 5.07
C GLU A 371 -32.52 26.70 6.38
N LYS A 372 -33.01 25.46 6.31
CA LYS A 372 -33.46 24.72 7.50
C LYS A 372 -32.31 24.44 8.48
N ILE A 373 -31.14 24.06 7.99
CA ILE A 373 -29.99 23.71 8.84
C ILE A 373 -29.26 24.96 9.34
N MET A 374 -29.09 25.97 8.48
CA MET A 374 -28.35 27.19 8.82
C MET A 374 -29.19 28.22 9.56
N GLY A 375 -30.52 28.19 9.42
CA GLY A 375 -31.43 29.18 10.00
C GLY A 375 -31.39 30.55 9.32
N GLU A 376 -30.80 30.62 8.13
CA GLU A 376 -30.54 31.86 7.39
C GLU A 376 -31.00 31.71 5.92
N PRO A 377 -31.35 32.82 5.23
CA PRO A 377 -31.64 32.79 3.80
C PRO A 377 -30.46 32.23 3.00
N ALA A 378 -30.75 31.37 2.02
CA ALA A 378 -29.73 30.72 1.21
C ALA A 378 -30.02 30.84 -0.29
N LYS A 379 -29.05 30.41 -1.10
CA LYS A 379 -29.18 30.25 -2.56
C LYS A 379 -29.09 28.78 -2.92
N ASP A 380 -29.59 28.40 -4.10
CA ASP A 380 -29.28 27.08 -4.67
C ASP A 380 -27.77 27.03 -5.04
N PRO A 381 -27.04 25.99 -4.58
CA PRO A 381 -25.65 25.78 -4.99
C PRO A 381 -25.49 25.44 -6.47
N ILE A 382 -24.31 25.76 -7.01
CA ILE A 382 -23.93 25.39 -8.38
C ILE A 382 -22.97 24.20 -8.35
N ARG A 383 -23.25 23.16 -9.13
CA ARG A 383 -22.34 22.02 -9.34
C ARG A 383 -22.11 21.79 -10.83
N VAL A 384 -20.93 22.17 -11.30
CA VAL A 384 -20.45 21.92 -12.65
C VAL A 384 -19.58 20.68 -12.66
N PHE A 385 -19.98 19.67 -13.43
CA PHE A 385 -19.21 18.44 -13.58
C PHE A 385 -19.15 18.04 -15.05
N VAL A 386 -17.94 17.93 -15.58
CA VAL A 386 -17.68 17.47 -16.95
C VAL A 386 -17.07 16.08 -16.89
N GLY A 387 -17.82 15.09 -17.38
CA GLY A 387 -17.39 13.70 -17.44
C GLY A 387 -16.31 13.47 -18.49
N LEU A 388 -15.63 12.32 -18.38
CA LEU A 388 -14.58 11.96 -19.34
C LEU A 388 -15.13 11.83 -20.77
N ASP A 389 -16.37 11.36 -20.91
CA ASP A 389 -17.03 11.12 -22.20
C ASP A 389 -17.77 12.36 -22.73
N SER A 390 -17.83 13.46 -21.97
CA SER A 390 -18.59 14.66 -22.35
C SER A 390 -17.97 15.40 -23.54
N ALA A 391 -16.68 15.21 -23.81
CA ALA A 391 -16.01 15.66 -25.03
C ALA A 391 -14.72 14.85 -25.28
N PRO A 392 -14.27 14.69 -26.53
CA PRO A 392 -13.14 13.81 -26.84
C PRO A 392 -11.79 14.35 -26.35
N SER A 393 -11.54 15.66 -26.45
CA SER A 393 -10.27 16.26 -26.01
C SER A 393 -10.34 16.90 -24.62
N ARG A 394 -9.20 17.00 -23.95
CA ARG A 394 -9.08 17.70 -22.65
C ARG A 394 -9.45 19.17 -22.82
N GLU A 395 -8.97 19.79 -23.89
CA GLU A 395 -9.17 21.18 -24.24
C GLU A 395 -10.66 21.50 -24.44
N GLU A 396 -11.42 20.62 -25.10
CA GLU A 396 -12.87 20.75 -25.23
C GLU A 396 -13.61 20.51 -23.92
N ARG A 397 -13.19 19.55 -23.09
CA ARG A 397 -13.78 19.36 -21.75
C ARG A 397 -13.59 20.58 -20.86
N ILE A 398 -12.42 21.23 -20.90
CA ILE A 398 -12.20 22.50 -20.18
C ILE A 398 -13.10 23.60 -20.75
N ARG A 399 -13.21 23.71 -22.08
CA ARG A 399 -14.10 24.71 -22.69
C ARG A 399 -15.56 24.50 -22.27
N LEU A 400 -16.02 23.24 -22.25
CA LEU A 400 -17.34 22.86 -21.80
C LEU A 400 -17.57 23.20 -20.31
N ALA A 401 -16.57 22.97 -19.46
CA ALA A 401 -16.64 23.36 -18.05
C ALA A 401 -16.80 24.88 -17.88
N ILE A 402 -16.04 25.68 -18.64
CA ILE A 402 -16.17 27.13 -18.61
C ILE A 402 -17.54 27.58 -19.12
N TYR A 403 -18.07 26.98 -20.21
CA TYR A 403 -19.42 27.31 -20.70
C TYR A 403 -20.50 26.99 -19.67
N GLU A 404 -20.42 25.84 -19.00
CA GLU A 404 -21.34 25.51 -17.92
C GLU A 404 -21.23 26.50 -16.77
N MET A 405 -20.01 26.86 -16.34
CA MET A 405 -19.80 27.88 -15.31
C MET A 405 -20.41 29.23 -15.67
N GLU A 406 -20.27 29.69 -16.92
CA GLU A 406 -20.90 30.93 -17.40
C GLU A 406 -22.43 30.81 -17.41
N ARG A 407 -22.95 29.69 -17.94
CA ARG A 407 -24.40 29.43 -18.03
C ARG A 407 -25.08 29.44 -16.66
N THR A 408 -24.43 28.89 -15.64
CA THR A 408 -24.99 28.79 -14.28
C THR A 408 -24.77 30.03 -13.44
N GLY A 409 -24.02 31.04 -13.91
CA GLY A 409 -23.63 32.19 -13.09
C GLY A 409 -22.64 31.83 -11.99
N ALA A 410 -21.72 30.89 -12.25
CA ALA A 410 -20.74 30.43 -11.27
C ALA A 410 -19.76 31.55 -10.87
N PHE A 411 -19.48 32.49 -11.79
CA PHE A 411 -18.62 33.64 -11.54
C PHE A 411 -19.29 34.73 -10.68
N ASP A 412 -20.61 34.64 -10.46
CA ASP A 412 -21.37 35.59 -9.64
C ASP A 412 -21.50 35.14 -8.17
N ARG A 413 -20.86 34.02 -7.80
CA ARG A 413 -20.87 33.47 -6.43
C ARG A 413 -19.74 34.05 -5.61
N GLY A 414 -19.85 34.01 -4.28
CA GLY A 414 -18.75 34.41 -3.39
C GLY A 414 -17.55 33.44 -3.41
N LEU A 415 -17.79 32.16 -3.73
CA LEU A 415 -16.77 31.10 -3.68
C LEU A 415 -16.83 30.18 -4.90
N ILE A 416 -15.69 29.96 -5.57
CA ILE A 416 -15.50 28.91 -6.57
C ILE A 416 -14.58 27.83 -6.00
N ILE A 417 -15.08 26.60 -5.93
CA ILE A 417 -14.32 25.41 -5.52
C ILE A 417 -13.88 24.65 -6.77
N VAL A 418 -12.58 24.67 -7.06
CA VAL A 418 -11.99 23.88 -8.14
C VAL A 418 -11.59 22.53 -7.57
N ALA A 419 -12.47 21.54 -7.75
CA ALA A 419 -12.26 20.21 -7.21
C ALA A 419 -11.55 19.32 -8.24
N SER A 420 -10.41 18.77 -7.84
CA SER A 420 -9.75 17.71 -8.60
C SER A 420 -10.30 16.36 -8.14
N PRO A 421 -10.97 15.58 -9.02
CA PRO A 421 -11.57 14.32 -8.62
C PRO A 421 -10.50 13.24 -8.44
N THR A 422 -10.87 12.15 -7.77
CA THR A 422 -10.06 10.92 -7.79
C THR A 422 -10.10 10.26 -9.18
N GLY A 423 -9.36 9.16 -9.36
CA GLY A 423 -9.27 8.45 -10.62
C GLY A 423 -10.62 7.93 -11.17
N THR A 424 -11.64 7.73 -10.32
CA THR A 424 -12.99 7.31 -10.75
C THR A 424 -13.87 8.49 -11.17
N GLY A 425 -13.45 9.73 -10.90
CA GLY A 425 -14.32 10.91 -10.97
C GLY A 425 -14.96 11.30 -9.64
N TYR A 426 -14.72 10.56 -8.55
CA TYR A 426 -15.29 10.86 -7.24
C TYR A 426 -14.77 12.19 -6.68
N VAL A 427 -15.70 12.95 -6.11
CA VAL A 427 -15.46 14.17 -5.33
C VAL A 427 -16.14 13.97 -3.98
N ASN A 428 -15.43 14.25 -2.90
CA ASN A 428 -15.94 14.06 -1.54
C ASN A 428 -17.19 14.91 -1.31
N TYR A 429 -18.34 14.26 -1.19
CA TYR A 429 -19.61 14.96 -0.99
C TYR A 429 -19.66 15.69 0.37
N VAL A 430 -19.00 15.16 1.42
CA VAL A 430 -18.99 15.82 2.74
C VAL A 430 -18.25 17.15 2.65
N ALA A 431 -17.14 17.23 1.89
CA ALA A 431 -16.45 18.49 1.67
C ALA A 431 -17.33 19.52 0.94
N ILE A 432 -18.01 19.09 -0.13
CA ILE A 432 -18.84 19.98 -0.96
C ILE A 432 -20.09 20.42 -0.19
N GLU A 433 -20.80 19.49 0.45
CA GLU A 433 -22.01 19.78 1.24
C GLU A 433 -21.68 20.69 2.44
N SER A 434 -20.54 20.48 3.11
CA SER A 434 -20.07 21.38 4.18
C SER A 434 -19.86 22.80 3.65
N ALA A 435 -19.21 22.95 2.49
CA ALA A 435 -19.02 24.26 1.88
C ALA A 435 -20.35 24.90 1.49
N GLU A 436 -21.29 24.13 0.92
CA GLU A 436 -22.64 24.59 0.59
C GLU A 436 -23.40 25.10 1.82
N TYR A 437 -23.31 24.42 2.96
CA TYR A 437 -23.89 24.91 4.21
C TYR A 437 -23.22 26.21 4.67
N PHE A 438 -21.89 26.24 4.78
CA PHE A 438 -21.18 27.41 5.34
C PHE A 438 -21.20 28.64 4.43
N THR A 439 -21.39 28.49 3.12
CA THR A 439 -21.61 29.62 2.20
C THR A 439 -23.07 29.97 2.01
N ARG A 440 -24.01 29.27 2.67
CA ARG A 440 -25.47 29.42 2.47
C ARG A 440 -25.84 29.23 0.99
N GLY A 441 -25.18 28.27 0.35
CA GLY A 441 -25.30 27.96 -1.07
C GLY A 441 -24.70 29.00 -2.02
N ASP A 442 -24.02 30.03 -1.52
CA ASP A 442 -23.31 31.02 -2.34
C ASP A 442 -21.94 30.50 -2.82
N CYS A 443 -21.95 29.32 -3.44
CA CYS A 443 -20.76 28.67 -3.97
C CYS A 443 -21.02 27.99 -5.32
N ALA A 444 -19.96 27.83 -6.09
CA ALA A 444 -19.94 27.01 -7.29
C ALA A 444 -18.79 26.00 -7.22
N THR A 445 -19.09 24.71 -7.35
CA THR A 445 -18.08 23.67 -7.50
C THR A 445 -17.89 23.33 -8.97
N VAL A 446 -16.64 23.25 -9.42
CA VAL A 446 -16.29 22.82 -10.79
C VAL A 446 -15.33 21.64 -10.75
N THR A 447 -15.69 20.58 -11.47
CA THR A 447 -14.91 19.34 -11.59
C THR A 447 -14.81 18.89 -13.04
N VAL A 448 -13.63 18.48 -13.48
CA VAL A 448 -13.43 17.84 -14.79
C VAL A 448 -12.76 16.49 -14.59
N GLN A 449 -13.44 15.42 -14.98
CA GLN A 449 -12.95 14.05 -14.85
C GLN A 449 -11.81 13.76 -15.85
N TYR A 450 -10.76 13.07 -15.41
CA TYR A 450 -9.61 12.70 -16.27
C TYR A 450 -9.42 11.19 -16.44
N SER A 451 -10.12 10.36 -15.65
CA SER A 451 -10.01 8.91 -15.65
C SER A 451 -11.32 8.27 -15.14
N LYS A 452 -11.46 6.96 -15.34
CA LYS A 452 -12.54 6.11 -14.80
C LYS A 452 -12.01 4.99 -13.87
N ARG A 453 -10.71 4.93 -13.60
CA ARG A 453 -10.10 3.82 -12.84
C ARG A 453 -9.95 4.16 -11.37
N PRO A 454 -10.16 3.20 -10.45
CA PRO A 454 -9.88 3.40 -9.02
C PRO A 454 -8.49 3.94 -8.73
N SER A 455 -8.37 4.69 -7.62
CA SER A 455 -7.18 5.49 -7.30
C SER A 455 -5.85 4.71 -7.34
N PRO A 456 -5.71 3.50 -6.76
CA PRO A 456 -4.45 2.75 -6.83
C PRO A 456 -4.06 2.34 -8.26
N VAL A 457 -5.05 2.24 -9.15
CA VAL A 457 -4.87 1.84 -10.55
C VAL A 457 -4.62 3.04 -11.47
N SER A 458 -5.05 4.25 -11.07
CA SER A 458 -4.87 5.49 -11.83
C SER A 458 -3.53 6.21 -11.54
N LEU A 459 -2.61 5.61 -10.77
CA LEU A 459 -1.30 6.22 -10.46
C LEU A 459 -0.48 6.55 -11.72
N ASP A 460 -0.62 5.76 -12.79
CA ASP A 460 0.00 6.00 -14.10
C ASP A 460 -0.61 7.21 -14.85
N ARG A 461 -1.76 7.72 -14.41
CA ARG A 461 -2.52 8.81 -15.04
C ARG A 461 -2.41 10.13 -14.28
N VAL A 462 -1.63 10.22 -13.21
CA VAL A 462 -1.42 11.47 -12.46
C VAL A 462 -0.99 12.62 -13.38
N TRP A 463 -0.12 12.33 -14.36
CA TRP A 463 0.35 13.32 -15.32
C TRP A 463 -0.78 13.90 -16.20
N LEU A 464 -1.82 13.12 -16.50
CA LEU A 464 -3.02 13.58 -17.22
C LEU A 464 -3.86 14.49 -16.33
N GLY A 465 -4.12 14.05 -15.09
CA GLY A 465 -4.88 14.80 -14.10
C GLY A 465 -4.26 16.17 -13.82
N ARG A 466 -2.95 16.22 -13.52
CA ARG A 466 -2.24 17.49 -13.26
C ARG A 466 -2.29 18.45 -14.45
N LYS A 467 -2.15 17.95 -15.67
CA LYS A 467 -2.21 18.78 -16.89
C LYS A 467 -3.62 19.35 -17.08
N GLN A 468 -4.65 18.53 -16.90
CA GLN A 468 -6.05 18.97 -17.01
C GLN A 468 -6.40 19.99 -15.92
N PHE A 469 -5.99 19.74 -14.67
CA PHE A 469 -6.24 20.65 -13.56
C PHE A 469 -5.58 22.02 -13.79
N ARG A 470 -4.31 22.03 -14.23
CA ARG A 470 -3.61 23.27 -14.60
C ARG A 470 -4.32 24.04 -15.73
N MET A 471 -4.85 23.34 -16.72
CA MET A 471 -5.61 23.95 -17.81
C MET A 471 -6.93 24.56 -17.33
N LEU A 472 -7.63 23.89 -16.43
CA LEU A 472 -8.87 24.37 -15.82
C LEU A 472 -8.61 25.66 -15.02
N LEU A 473 -7.65 25.65 -14.10
CA LEU A 473 -7.26 26.82 -13.32
C LEU A 473 -6.86 27.99 -14.22
N ALA A 474 -6.04 27.75 -15.24
CA ALA A 474 -5.66 28.79 -16.19
C ALA A 474 -6.88 29.37 -16.95
N ALA A 475 -7.89 28.57 -17.25
CA ALA A 475 -9.10 29.01 -17.93
C ALA A 475 -10.02 29.85 -17.01
N ILE A 476 -10.19 29.43 -15.76
CA ILE A 476 -10.92 30.17 -14.73
C ILE A 476 -10.23 31.50 -14.45
N ARG A 477 -8.90 31.49 -14.23
CA ARG A 477 -8.11 32.71 -14.00
C ARG A 477 -8.25 33.72 -15.14
N ARG A 478 -8.32 33.27 -16.40
CA ARG A 478 -8.55 34.15 -17.56
C ARG A 478 -9.93 34.82 -17.54
N LYS A 479 -10.95 34.20 -16.93
CA LYS A 479 -12.27 34.82 -16.73
C LYS A 479 -12.21 35.82 -15.58
N LEU A 480 -11.66 35.41 -14.43
CA LEU A 480 -11.51 36.28 -13.26
C LEU A 480 -10.70 37.55 -13.55
N TYR A 481 -9.64 37.45 -14.37
CA TYR A 481 -8.81 38.61 -14.74
C TYR A 481 -9.58 39.70 -15.51
N LYS A 482 -10.72 39.35 -16.13
CA LYS A 482 -11.59 40.30 -16.85
C LYS A 482 -12.63 40.96 -15.94
N MET A 483 -12.77 40.49 -14.71
CA MET A 483 -13.66 41.07 -13.70
C MET A 483 -12.93 42.10 -12.87
N ALA A 484 -13.66 43.09 -12.33
CA ALA A 484 -13.11 44.03 -11.36
C ALA A 484 -12.63 43.27 -10.11
N PRO A 485 -11.49 43.63 -9.50
CA PRO A 485 -10.92 42.90 -8.36
C PRO A 485 -11.92 42.64 -7.21
N GLU A 486 -12.79 43.60 -6.92
CA GLU A 486 -13.81 43.58 -5.88
C GLU A 486 -15.02 42.68 -6.19
N GLU A 487 -15.21 42.32 -7.46
CA GLU A 487 -16.31 41.44 -7.90
C GLU A 487 -15.85 39.98 -8.05
N ARG A 488 -14.56 39.68 -7.86
CA ARG A 488 -14.03 38.33 -8.10
C ARG A 488 -14.45 37.37 -6.98
N PRO A 489 -15.02 36.19 -7.32
CA PRO A 489 -15.13 35.10 -6.35
C PRO A 489 -13.78 34.73 -5.77
N LYS A 490 -13.77 34.31 -4.50
CA LYS A 490 -12.64 33.58 -3.93
C LYS A 490 -12.48 32.24 -4.65
N LEU A 491 -11.26 31.92 -5.06
CA LEU A 491 -10.94 30.68 -5.75
C LEU A 491 -10.22 29.72 -4.78
N VAL A 492 -10.88 28.61 -4.46
CA VAL A 492 -10.32 27.59 -3.58
C VAL A 492 -10.13 26.25 -4.28
N VAL A 493 -9.13 25.49 -3.84
CA VAL A 493 -8.81 24.16 -4.39
C VAL A 493 -9.19 23.07 -3.41
N PHE A 494 -9.82 22.02 -3.94
CA PHE A 494 -10.10 20.80 -3.19
C PHE A 494 -9.53 19.57 -3.90
N GLY A 495 -9.00 18.63 -3.13
CA GLY A 495 -8.66 17.30 -3.64
C GLY A 495 -8.52 16.27 -2.52
N GLU A 496 -8.97 15.05 -2.80
CA GLU A 496 -8.78 13.90 -1.91
C GLU A 496 -7.97 12.83 -2.62
N SER A 497 -7.05 12.16 -1.91
CA SER A 497 -6.32 11.00 -2.42
C SER A 497 -5.60 11.33 -3.73
N LEU A 498 -5.92 10.62 -4.82
CA LEU A 498 -5.38 10.93 -6.14
C LEU A 498 -5.76 12.32 -6.66
N GLY A 499 -6.91 12.86 -6.27
CA GLY A 499 -7.32 14.23 -6.57
C GLY A 499 -6.44 15.27 -5.86
N ALA A 500 -6.01 14.99 -4.63
CA ALA A 500 -5.02 15.81 -3.94
C ALA A 500 -3.67 15.78 -4.67
N HIS A 501 -3.20 14.58 -5.03
CA HIS A 501 -1.96 14.43 -5.80
C HIS A 501 -2.01 15.20 -7.13
N THR A 502 -3.06 15.04 -7.93
CA THR A 502 -3.12 15.69 -9.26
C THR A 502 -3.27 17.21 -9.18
N SER A 503 -3.95 17.73 -8.15
CA SER A 503 -4.09 19.18 -7.97
C SER A 503 -2.81 19.82 -7.43
N GLN A 504 -2.10 19.15 -6.51
CA GLN A 504 -0.80 19.60 -6.02
C GLN A 504 0.28 19.55 -7.12
N ASP A 505 0.38 18.43 -7.84
CA ASP A 505 1.40 18.26 -8.89
C ASP A 505 1.18 19.16 -10.12
N ALA A 506 0.07 19.92 -10.17
CA ALA A 506 -0.10 20.99 -11.15
C ALA A 506 0.89 22.15 -10.92
N PHE A 507 1.49 22.23 -9.72
CA PHE A 507 2.40 23.27 -9.25
C PHE A 507 3.82 22.76 -8.98
N LEU A 508 4.20 21.60 -9.52
CA LEU A 508 5.56 21.08 -9.40
C LEU A 508 6.60 22.15 -9.77
N ASP A 509 7.63 22.23 -8.92
CA ASP A 509 8.74 23.17 -9.04
C ASP A 509 8.36 24.65 -8.86
N ALA A 510 7.14 24.97 -8.43
CA ALA A 510 6.66 26.34 -8.21
C ALA A 510 6.31 26.66 -6.74
N GLY A 511 6.55 25.74 -5.81
CA GLY A 511 6.34 25.95 -4.37
C GLY A 511 4.91 26.35 -4.00
N THR A 512 4.75 27.14 -2.95
CA THR A 512 3.46 27.76 -2.62
C THR A 512 3.20 29.01 -3.47
N GLN A 513 4.24 29.67 -3.98
CA GLN A 513 4.13 30.82 -4.88
C GLN A 513 3.29 30.49 -6.14
N GLY A 514 3.45 29.29 -6.70
CA GLY A 514 2.69 28.87 -7.88
C GLY A 514 1.18 28.81 -7.66
N LEU A 515 0.73 28.49 -6.44
CA LEU A 515 -0.70 28.56 -6.07
C LEU A 515 -1.17 30.01 -6.02
N GLN A 516 -0.37 30.90 -5.42
CA GLN A 516 -0.66 32.33 -5.35
C GLN A 516 -0.73 32.95 -6.76
N ASP A 517 0.23 32.64 -7.63
CA ASP A 517 0.26 33.10 -9.02
C ASP A 517 -0.94 32.59 -9.83
N ALA A 518 -1.45 31.40 -9.51
CA ALA A 518 -2.67 30.86 -10.11
C ALA A 518 -3.95 31.52 -9.58
N GLY A 519 -3.84 32.40 -8.58
CA GLY A 519 -4.96 33.05 -7.92
C GLY A 519 -5.71 32.13 -6.96
N VAL A 520 -5.07 31.08 -6.44
CA VAL A 520 -5.67 30.20 -5.44
C VAL A 520 -5.57 30.86 -4.07
N ASP A 521 -6.71 31.30 -3.55
CA ASP A 521 -6.82 31.93 -2.23
C ASP A 521 -6.44 30.93 -1.14
N ARG A 522 -7.10 29.76 -1.16
CA ARG A 522 -7.01 28.71 -0.14
C ARG A 522 -7.11 27.31 -0.75
N ALA A 523 -6.57 26.29 -0.08
CA ALA A 523 -6.67 24.90 -0.53
C ALA A 523 -6.84 23.91 0.62
N LEU A 524 -7.58 22.84 0.37
CA LEU A 524 -7.73 21.70 1.27
C LEU A 524 -7.45 20.39 0.53
N TRP A 525 -6.47 19.65 1.02
CA TRP A 525 -6.06 18.35 0.49
C TRP A 525 -6.14 17.26 1.54
N LEU A 526 -6.83 16.17 1.20
CA LEU A 526 -7.06 15.04 2.11
C LEU A 526 -6.26 13.82 1.65
N GLY A 527 -5.59 13.13 2.59
CA GLY A 527 -4.93 11.84 2.37
C GLY A 527 -4.01 11.84 1.16
N THR A 528 -3.16 12.86 1.03
CA THR A 528 -2.27 13.02 -0.11
C THR A 528 -1.34 11.80 -0.19
N PRO A 529 -1.33 11.03 -1.31
CA PRO A 529 -0.45 9.90 -1.48
C PRO A 529 1.01 10.26 -1.20
N GLY A 530 1.73 9.41 -0.48
CA GLY A 530 3.14 9.66 -0.09
C GLY A 530 4.10 9.87 -1.26
N ILE A 531 3.68 9.48 -2.47
CA ILE A 531 4.40 9.67 -3.74
C ILE A 531 4.19 11.04 -4.40
N SER A 532 3.33 11.91 -3.84
CA SER A 532 3.09 13.28 -4.34
C SER A 532 4.39 14.08 -4.35
N LYS A 533 4.80 14.54 -5.53
CA LYS A 533 6.11 15.17 -5.70
C LYS A 533 6.07 16.62 -5.26
N TRP A 534 4.97 17.34 -5.47
CA TRP A 534 4.85 18.70 -4.96
C TRP A 534 4.89 18.73 -3.42
N LYS A 535 4.15 17.82 -2.75
CA LYS A 535 4.20 17.68 -1.27
C LYS A 535 5.62 17.42 -0.78
N GLN A 536 6.35 16.52 -1.45
CA GLN A 536 7.75 16.26 -1.13
C GLN A 536 8.64 17.49 -1.35
N GLN A 537 8.38 18.32 -2.36
CA GLN A 537 9.19 19.51 -2.66
C GLN A 537 8.98 20.64 -1.66
N VAL A 538 7.74 20.90 -1.23
CA VAL A 538 7.44 21.99 -0.29
C VAL A 538 7.98 21.71 1.10
N TRP A 539 8.04 20.44 1.51
CA TRP A 539 8.62 20.04 2.79
C TRP A 539 10.13 19.71 2.73
N ARG A 540 10.81 20.05 1.62
CA ARG A 540 12.24 19.77 1.43
C ARG A 540 13.07 21.03 1.30
N GLY A 541 13.78 21.35 2.38
CA GLY A 541 14.82 22.39 2.42
C GLY A 541 14.25 23.81 2.34
N ASP A 542 15.14 24.79 2.47
CA ASP A 542 14.77 26.21 2.49
C ASP A 542 14.61 26.72 1.05
N ARG A 543 13.39 26.58 0.52
CA ARG A 543 13.03 27.03 -0.82
C ARG A 543 12.46 28.45 -0.78
N LEU A 544 12.98 29.35 -1.61
CA LEU A 544 12.50 30.74 -1.67
C LEU A 544 11.08 30.89 -2.24
N ASP A 545 10.61 29.90 -3.00
CA ASP A 545 9.25 29.87 -3.57
C ASP A 545 8.23 29.17 -2.64
N VAL A 546 8.65 28.82 -1.42
CA VAL A 546 7.81 28.23 -0.38
C VAL A 546 7.73 29.18 0.80
N GLU A 547 6.51 29.55 1.16
CA GLU A 547 6.18 30.34 2.34
C GLU A 547 5.60 29.41 3.40
N ASP A 548 6.45 28.96 4.34
CA ASP A 548 6.09 27.95 5.35
C ASP A 548 4.93 28.37 6.25
N SER A 549 4.77 29.67 6.52
CA SER A 549 3.69 30.22 7.35
C SER A 549 2.30 30.06 6.72
N CYS A 550 2.20 29.85 5.41
CA CYS A 550 0.92 29.72 4.71
C CYS A 550 0.47 28.29 4.44
N ILE A 551 1.27 27.27 4.81
CA ILE A 551 0.99 25.86 4.57
C ILE A 551 1.12 25.04 5.85
N GLY A 552 0.19 24.11 6.07
CA GLY A 552 0.22 23.21 7.23
C GLY A 552 -0.22 21.80 6.89
N GLU A 553 0.46 20.81 7.49
CA GLU A 553 0.06 19.41 7.47
C GLU A 553 -0.43 18.98 8.86
N PHE A 554 -1.63 18.42 8.90
CA PHE A 554 -2.36 18.11 10.12
C PHE A 554 -2.81 16.66 10.15
N ASP A 555 -2.76 16.07 11.33
CA ASP A 555 -3.29 14.75 11.61
C ASP A 555 -4.78 14.79 11.95
N ASN A 556 -5.22 15.78 12.73
CA ASN A 556 -6.58 15.93 13.21
C ASN A 556 -6.91 17.41 13.45
N PHE A 557 -8.17 17.74 13.72
CA PHE A 557 -8.58 19.14 13.90
C PHE A 557 -7.96 19.80 15.15
N GLY A 558 -7.74 19.02 16.22
CA GLY A 558 -7.11 19.51 17.45
C GLY A 558 -5.69 20.04 17.24
N ALA A 559 -4.97 19.53 16.24
CA ALA A 559 -3.67 20.06 15.86
C ALA A 559 -3.74 21.52 15.37
N ILE A 560 -4.82 21.90 14.68
CA ILE A 560 -5.06 23.30 14.27
C ILE A 560 -5.43 24.15 15.49
N GLU A 561 -6.28 23.62 16.38
CA GLU A 561 -6.71 24.33 17.59
C GLU A 561 -5.55 24.60 18.57
N SER A 562 -4.49 23.79 18.52
CA SER A 562 -3.27 24.00 19.31
C SER A 562 -2.33 25.08 18.77
N LEU A 563 -2.56 25.60 17.55
CA LEU A 563 -1.77 26.70 17.01
C LEU A 563 -2.16 28.02 17.68
N ASP A 564 -1.19 28.93 17.83
CA ASP A 564 -1.49 30.30 18.19
C ASP A 564 -2.27 31.03 17.07
N ALA A 565 -2.88 32.16 17.43
CA ALA A 565 -3.76 32.91 16.52
C ALA A 565 -3.03 33.47 15.29
N GLU A 566 -1.73 33.79 15.41
CA GLU A 566 -0.92 34.34 14.32
C GLU A 566 -0.58 33.24 13.31
N ALA A 567 -0.04 32.12 13.78
CA ALA A 567 0.26 30.94 12.98
C ALA A 567 -1.01 30.41 12.29
N ARG A 568 -2.12 30.28 13.02
CA ARG A 568 -3.40 29.85 12.46
C ARG A 568 -3.94 30.83 11.41
N GLY A 569 -3.80 32.13 11.65
CA GLY A 569 -4.25 33.18 10.74
C GLY A 569 -3.45 33.27 9.43
N GLY A 570 -2.18 32.86 9.45
CA GLY A 570 -1.31 32.80 8.27
C GLY A 570 -1.64 31.68 7.29
N LEU A 571 -2.31 30.61 7.74
CA LEU A 571 -2.57 29.42 6.94
C LEU A 571 -3.53 29.68 5.77
N ARG A 572 -3.14 29.20 4.59
CA ARG A 572 -3.91 29.23 3.35
C ARG A 572 -4.08 27.83 2.76
N TYR A 573 -3.11 26.95 2.95
CA TYR A 573 -3.01 25.66 2.31
C TYR A 573 -2.96 24.53 3.34
N PHE A 574 -3.99 23.70 3.37
CA PHE A 574 -4.19 22.69 4.40
C PHE A 574 -4.03 21.28 3.81
N LEU A 575 -3.16 20.49 4.42
CA LEU A 575 -3.02 19.06 4.14
C LEU A 575 -3.51 18.30 5.37
N LEU A 576 -4.60 17.55 5.26
CA LEU A 576 -5.07 16.63 6.30
C LEU A 576 -4.65 15.21 5.92
N THR A 577 -3.89 14.54 6.76
CA THR A 577 -3.50 13.14 6.59
C THR A 577 -3.39 12.47 7.95
N HIS A 578 -4.32 11.55 8.25
CA HIS A 578 -4.26 10.79 9.49
C HIS A 578 -2.95 9.99 9.57
N GLY A 579 -2.36 9.92 10.74
CA GLY A 579 -1.09 9.23 10.97
C GLY A 579 -1.21 7.73 10.69
N ASN A 580 -2.40 7.15 10.79
CA ASN A 580 -2.66 5.78 10.40
C ASN A 580 -3.14 5.59 8.94
N ASP A 581 -3.18 6.65 8.13
CA ASP A 581 -3.52 6.53 6.70
C ASP A 581 -2.37 5.95 5.89
N GLY A 582 -2.45 4.65 5.57
CA GLY A 582 -1.46 3.97 4.74
C GLY A 582 -1.29 4.58 3.34
N VAL A 583 -2.27 5.30 2.79
CA VAL A 583 -2.16 6.02 1.51
C VAL A 583 -1.13 7.14 1.60
N GLY A 584 -1.15 7.91 2.69
CA GLY A 584 -0.21 9.00 2.94
C GLY A 584 1.24 8.53 3.15
N HIS A 585 1.41 7.28 3.60
CA HIS A 585 2.73 6.73 3.97
C HIS A 585 3.35 5.80 2.93
N PHE A 586 2.56 5.20 2.05
CA PHE A 586 3.07 4.24 1.08
C PHE A 586 3.91 4.91 -0.01
N ALA A 587 5.16 4.45 -0.15
CA ALA A 587 6.07 4.87 -1.20
C ALA A 587 7.04 3.72 -1.58
N PRO A 588 7.44 3.58 -2.87
CA PRO A 588 8.42 2.56 -3.30
C PRO A 588 9.75 2.61 -2.55
N GLU A 589 10.15 3.80 -2.10
CA GLU A 589 11.36 4.07 -1.33
C GLU A 589 11.43 3.24 -0.04
N LEU A 590 10.30 2.79 0.52
CA LEU A 590 10.24 1.93 1.69
C LEU A 590 11.01 0.60 1.53
N LEU A 591 11.29 0.17 0.29
CA LEU A 591 12.13 -1.00 0.02
C LEU A 591 13.60 -0.77 0.39
N ILE A 592 14.08 0.47 0.39
CA ILE A 592 15.52 0.76 0.54
C ILE A 592 15.82 1.88 1.54
N GLN A 593 14.80 2.58 2.03
CA GLN A 593 14.94 3.74 2.89
C GLN A 593 13.91 3.71 4.01
N SER A 594 14.36 3.97 5.24
CA SER A 594 13.43 4.22 6.35
C SER A 594 12.77 5.58 6.16
N PRO A 595 11.45 5.69 6.27
CA PRO A 595 10.78 6.96 6.10
C PRO A 595 10.92 7.84 7.36
N ASP A 596 10.73 9.14 7.21
CA ASP A 596 10.84 10.10 8.33
C ASP A 596 9.78 9.85 9.41
N TRP A 597 8.55 9.46 9.04
CA TRP A 597 7.45 9.14 9.97
C TRP A 597 7.71 7.90 10.86
N LEU A 598 8.72 7.07 10.55
CA LEU A 598 9.16 5.96 11.41
C LEU A 598 10.42 6.26 12.22
N ARG A 599 11.07 7.41 12.05
CA ARG A 599 12.42 7.64 12.56
C ARG A 599 12.46 7.70 14.09
N ASP A 600 11.77 8.67 14.68
CA ASP A 600 11.72 8.85 16.13
C ASP A 600 10.36 8.36 16.68
N PRO A 601 10.33 7.32 17.54
CA PRO A 601 9.11 6.84 18.19
C PRO A 601 8.36 7.88 19.02
N ASP A 602 9.04 8.89 19.55
CA ASP A 602 8.42 9.86 20.46
C ASP A 602 7.82 11.05 19.73
N SER A 603 8.27 11.34 18.50
CA SER A 603 7.75 12.41 17.65
C SER A 603 6.74 11.94 16.59
N ARG A 604 6.28 10.68 16.64
CA ARG A 604 5.37 10.15 15.60
C ARG A 604 3.98 10.76 15.72
N PRO A 605 3.29 11.03 14.59
CA PRO A 605 1.88 11.42 14.61
C PRO A 605 1.02 10.41 15.37
N PRO A 606 -0.11 10.85 15.97
CA PRO A 606 -1.12 9.96 16.50
C PRO A 606 -1.52 8.88 15.48
N GLY A 607 -1.88 7.68 15.96
CA GLY A 607 -2.21 6.55 15.08
C GLY A 607 -1.01 5.78 14.52
N VAL A 608 0.21 6.34 14.49
CA VAL A 608 1.42 5.58 14.11
C VAL A 608 1.93 4.77 15.29
N PRO A 609 2.05 3.43 15.22
CA PRO A 609 2.51 2.63 16.35
C PRO A 609 3.95 2.97 16.73
N LYS A 610 4.20 3.38 17.99
CA LYS A 610 5.56 3.62 18.52
C LYS A 610 6.47 2.39 18.44
N SER A 611 5.87 1.20 18.46
CA SER A 611 6.58 -0.08 18.33
C SER A 611 6.89 -0.46 16.89
N GLN A 612 6.42 0.22 15.86
CA GLN A 612 6.79 -0.17 14.48
C GLN A 612 8.26 0.19 14.20
N LYS A 613 9.02 -0.72 13.56
CA LYS A 613 10.33 -0.40 12.98
C LYS A 613 10.29 -0.56 11.47
N TRP A 614 11.11 0.25 10.81
CA TRP A 614 11.44 0.02 9.41
C TRP A 614 12.32 -1.23 9.27
N ILE A 615 11.88 -2.17 8.44
CA ILE A 615 12.53 -3.43 8.14
C ILE A 615 12.33 -3.69 6.66
N THR A 616 13.39 -3.61 5.85
CA THR A 616 13.31 -3.98 4.44
C THR A 616 13.37 -5.50 4.26
N PRO A 617 12.55 -6.12 3.37
CA PRO A 617 11.49 -5.52 2.55
C PRO A 617 10.10 -5.53 3.25
N THR A 618 10.03 -5.98 4.51
CA THR A 618 8.79 -6.18 5.28
C THR A 618 7.91 -4.93 5.34
N THR A 619 8.48 -3.77 5.66
CA THR A 619 7.72 -2.52 5.84
C THR A 619 7.04 -2.06 4.56
N PHE A 620 7.68 -2.25 3.40
CA PHE A 620 7.05 -1.95 2.11
C PHE A 620 5.75 -2.76 1.92
N ILE A 621 5.78 -4.07 2.20
CA ILE A 621 4.59 -4.92 2.06
C ILE A 621 3.55 -4.61 3.15
N GLN A 622 4.00 -4.34 4.37
CA GLN A 622 3.12 -3.93 5.47
C GLN A 622 2.35 -2.66 5.11
N THR A 623 3.04 -1.60 4.70
CA THR A 623 2.41 -0.33 4.35
C THR A 623 1.55 -0.44 3.10
N LEU A 624 1.87 -1.33 2.14
CA LEU A 624 0.99 -1.63 1.01
C LEU A 624 -0.35 -2.22 1.47
N ILE A 625 -0.32 -3.11 2.45
CA ILE A 625 -1.54 -3.69 3.03
C ILE A 625 -2.26 -2.71 3.95
N ASP A 626 -1.53 -1.88 4.71
CA ASP A 626 -2.10 -0.79 5.50
C ASP A 626 -2.83 0.20 4.58
N MET A 627 -2.27 0.55 3.42
CA MET A 627 -2.93 1.38 2.41
C MET A 627 -4.23 0.74 1.93
N LYS A 628 -4.22 -0.56 1.62
CA LYS A 628 -5.43 -1.30 1.22
C LYS A 628 -6.49 -1.29 2.34
N ASN A 629 -6.07 -1.46 3.59
CA ASN A 629 -6.98 -1.52 4.74
C ASN A 629 -7.49 -0.15 5.16
N ALA A 630 -6.70 0.92 5.01
CA ALA A 630 -7.10 2.30 5.30
C ALA A 630 -8.25 2.77 4.39
N MET A 631 -8.36 2.19 3.19
CA MET A 631 -9.43 2.46 2.23
C MET A 631 -10.63 1.53 2.37
N ALA A 632 -10.68 0.68 3.41
CA ALA A 632 -11.80 -0.22 3.61
C ALA A 632 -13.09 0.60 3.84
N PRO A 633 -14.24 0.17 3.28
CA PRO A 633 -15.51 0.86 3.50
C PRO A 633 -15.85 0.90 4.98
N THR A 634 -16.16 2.10 5.47
CA THR A 634 -16.72 2.35 6.80
C THR A 634 -18.24 2.19 6.77
N SER A 635 -18.85 1.93 7.94
CA SER A 635 -20.30 1.79 8.02
C SER A 635 -20.99 3.10 7.63
N PRO A 636 -22.11 3.06 6.90
CA PRO A 636 -22.98 4.21 6.70
C PRO A 636 -23.31 4.94 8.00
N GLY A 637 -23.20 6.27 7.99
CA GLY A 637 -23.51 7.15 9.12
C GLY A 637 -22.45 7.18 10.22
N GLU A 638 -21.53 6.23 10.24
CA GLU A 638 -20.38 6.20 11.15
C GLU A 638 -19.22 6.92 10.48
N PHE A 639 -19.08 8.20 10.80
CA PHE A 639 -17.91 8.99 10.40
C PHE A 639 -16.79 8.71 11.40
N GLU A 640 -15.76 8.00 10.96
CA GLU A 640 -14.57 7.72 11.77
C GLU A 640 -13.40 8.56 11.26
N ALA A 641 -12.69 9.27 12.15
CA ALA A 641 -11.42 9.95 11.85
C ALA A 641 -10.28 8.91 11.82
N ASN A 642 -10.35 7.97 10.86
CA ASN A 642 -9.55 6.74 10.92
C ASN A 642 -9.10 6.30 9.53
N GLY A 643 -7.79 6.15 9.34
CA GLY A 643 -7.23 5.74 8.06
C GLY A 643 -7.56 6.75 6.95
N HIS A 644 -8.09 6.26 5.83
CA HIS A 644 -8.43 7.10 4.68
C HIS A 644 -9.88 7.64 4.73
N ASP A 645 -10.58 7.50 5.87
CA ASP A 645 -11.86 8.14 6.09
C ASP A 645 -11.67 9.48 6.80
N TYR A 646 -12.00 10.57 6.10
CA TYR A 646 -11.86 11.94 6.57
C TYR A 646 -13.17 12.59 7.02
N ARG A 647 -14.31 11.89 6.88
CA ARG A 647 -15.64 12.50 6.98
C ARG A 647 -15.92 13.12 8.35
N ALA A 648 -15.32 12.58 9.42
CA ALA A 648 -15.51 13.04 10.80
C ALA A 648 -14.98 14.46 11.03
N ASP A 649 -13.81 14.79 10.49
CA ASP A 649 -13.16 16.09 10.68
C ASP A 649 -13.54 17.12 9.60
N LEU A 650 -14.10 16.65 8.49
CA LEU A 650 -14.10 17.39 7.25
C LEU A 650 -14.89 18.70 7.29
N ALA A 651 -16.02 18.75 7.98
CA ALA A 651 -16.80 19.99 8.12
C ALA A 651 -15.97 21.09 8.79
N ARG A 652 -15.26 20.76 9.87
CA ARG A 652 -14.41 21.71 10.60
C ARG A 652 -13.22 22.16 9.74
N PHE A 653 -12.57 21.23 9.04
CA PHE A 653 -11.48 21.57 8.11
C PHE A 653 -11.96 22.41 6.93
N VAL A 654 -13.16 22.17 6.37
CA VAL A 654 -13.71 23.01 5.30
C VAL A 654 -13.97 24.42 5.79
N ARG A 655 -14.59 24.57 6.97
CA ARG A 655 -14.80 25.89 7.60
C ARG A 655 -13.48 26.63 7.75
N GLU A 656 -12.49 25.98 8.35
CA GLU A 656 -11.19 26.58 8.64
C GLU A 656 -10.39 26.89 7.37
N ALA A 657 -10.22 25.89 6.50
CA ALA A 657 -9.38 25.99 5.33
C ALA A 657 -9.88 27.05 4.36
N TYR A 658 -11.21 27.18 4.20
CA TYR A 658 -11.81 28.18 3.30
C TYR A 658 -12.14 29.51 3.99
N GLY A 659 -11.91 29.63 5.30
CA GLY A 659 -12.17 30.85 6.06
C GLY A 659 -13.66 31.22 6.07
N LEU A 660 -14.52 30.23 6.29
CA LEU A 660 -15.98 30.37 6.33
C LEU A 660 -16.45 30.50 7.79
N GLY A 661 -17.51 31.28 8.02
CA GLY A 661 -18.03 31.53 9.36
C GLY A 661 -19.28 30.69 9.67
N CYS A 662 -19.35 30.11 10.86
CA CYS A 662 -20.57 29.55 11.45
C CYS A 662 -20.51 29.63 12.97
N SER A 663 -21.66 29.60 13.66
CA SER A 663 -21.69 29.38 15.11
C SER A 663 -21.34 27.93 15.45
N ASP A 664 -21.08 27.65 16.73
CA ASP A 664 -20.87 26.28 17.21
C ASP A 664 -22.15 25.45 17.06
N GLU A 665 -23.33 26.02 17.31
CA GLU A 665 -24.60 25.31 17.06
C GLU A 665 -24.80 24.98 15.58
N GLN A 666 -24.46 25.91 14.68
CA GLN A 666 -24.50 25.65 13.23
C GLN A 666 -23.53 24.53 12.83
N MET A 667 -22.34 24.47 13.41
CA MET A 667 -21.38 23.39 13.16
C MET A 667 -21.95 22.03 13.59
N GLU A 668 -22.54 21.94 14.79
CA GLU A 668 -23.16 20.72 15.30
C GLU A 668 -24.32 20.25 14.41
N GLU A 669 -25.20 21.17 13.98
CA GLU A 669 -26.31 20.85 13.09
C GLU A 669 -25.85 20.42 11.69
N VAL A 670 -24.79 21.03 11.15
CA VAL A 670 -24.18 20.62 9.88
C VAL A 670 -23.58 19.22 10.00
N GLU A 671 -22.79 18.95 11.04
CA GLU A 671 -22.22 17.63 11.30
C GLU A 671 -23.30 16.55 11.46
N ALA A 672 -24.40 16.86 12.15
CA ALA A 672 -25.54 15.96 12.28
C ALA A 672 -26.29 15.78 10.94
N ALA A 673 -26.46 16.84 10.15
CA ALA A 673 -27.08 16.79 8.83
C ALA A 673 -26.29 15.90 7.87
N LEU A 674 -24.97 16.05 7.79
CA LEU A 674 -24.10 15.28 6.91
C LEU A 674 -24.24 13.76 7.15
N ARG A 675 -24.31 13.33 8.42
CA ARG A 675 -24.54 11.92 8.79
C ARG A 675 -25.93 11.44 8.38
N ARG A 676 -26.97 12.26 8.61
CA ARG A 676 -28.35 11.95 8.18
C ARG A 676 -28.44 11.81 6.65
N TYR A 677 -27.79 12.70 5.90
CA TYR A 677 -27.80 12.67 4.44
C TYR A 677 -27.05 11.47 3.87
N GLU A 678 -25.96 11.03 4.50
CA GLU A 678 -25.33 9.77 4.13
C GLU A 678 -26.28 8.58 4.29
N MET A 679 -26.95 8.47 5.45
CA MET A 679 -27.90 7.39 5.70
C MET A 679 -29.05 7.38 4.67
N LEU A 680 -29.58 8.55 4.33
CA LEU A 680 -30.60 8.68 3.27
C LEU A 680 -30.06 8.22 1.91
N ARG A 681 -28.82 8.57 1.57
CA ARG A 681 -28.20 8.15 0.31
C ARG A 681 -28.01 6.65 0.24
N GLN A 682 -27.59 6.03 1.34
CA GLN A 682 -27.40 4.58 1.41
C GLN A 682 -28.75 3.86 1.32
N GLY A 683 -29.76 4.30 2.06
CA GLY A 683 -31.12 3.77 1.91
C GLY A 683 -31.67 3.94 0.49
N TRP A 684 -31.37 5.05 -0.18
CA TRP A 684 -31.77 5.26 -1.58
C TRP A 684 -31.08 4.30 -2.55
N LEU A 685 -29.81 3.97 -2.31
CA LEU A 685 -29.06 2.94 -3.06
C LEU A 685 -29.63 1.54 -2.82
N GLU A 686 -30.00 1.21 -1.58
CA GLU A 686 -30.58 -0.08 -1.19
C GLU A 686 -31.97 -0.33 -1.80
N VAL A 687 -32.80 0.71 -1.93
CA VAL A 687 -34.14 0.62 -2.54
C VAL A 687 -34.09 0.54 -4.07
N HIS A 688 -33.00 1.00 -4.68
CA HIS A 688 -32.78 0.93 -6.13
C HIS A 688 -31.52 0.12 -6.46
N PRO A 689 -31.46 -1.17 -6.07
CA PRO A 689 -30.35 -2.03 -6.43
C PRO A 689 -30.49 -2.26 -7.94
N GLY A 690 -29.73 -1.51 -8.76
CA GLY A 690 -29.56 -1.89 -10.16
C GLY A 690 -29.08 -3.34 -10.24
N LEU A 691 -29.24 -4.01 -11.40
CA LEU A 691 -28.87 -5.41 -11.70
C LEU A 691 -27.46 -5.84 -11.20
N VAL A 692 -27.32 -6.05 -9.90
CA VAL A 692 -26.06 -6.39 -9.22
C VAL A 692 -26.13 -7.80 -8.62
N GLU A 693 -27.31 -8.41 -8.50
CA GLU A 693 -27.49 -9.74 -7.88
C GLU A 693 -27.60 -10.93 -8.85
N ALA A 694 -27.53 -10.74 -10.17
CA ALA A 694 -27.79 -11.86 -11.10
C ALA A 694 -26.61 -12.81 -11.39
N GLU A 695 -25.40 -12.61 -10.85
CA GLU A 695 -24.23 -13.44 -11.21
C GLU A 695 -23.46 -14.08 -10.03
N SER A 696 -23.89 -13.94 -8.77
CA SER A 696 -23.21 -14.62 -7.65
C SER A 696 -23.83 -15.96 -7.22
N ASP A 697 -25.01 -16.33 -7.71
CA ASP A 697 -25.76 -17.52 -7.27
C ASP A 697 -25.70 -18.73 -8.21
N ALA A 698 -24.81 -18.73 -9.21
CA ALA A 698 -24.51 -19.96 -9.95
C ALA A 698 -23.57 -20.86 -9.13
N GLN A 699 -24.11 -21.53 -8.10
CA GLN A 699 -23.52 -22.78 -7.63
C GLN A 699 -23.51 -23.80 -8.79
N PRO A 700 -22.38 -24.46 -9.09
CA PRO A 700 -22.43 -25.63 -9.93
C PRO A 700 -23.02 -26.77 -9.09
N GLU A 701 -24.28 -27.09 -9.33
CA GLU A 701 -24.82 -28.39 -8.92
C GLU A 701 -23.94 -29.50 -9.52
N ALA A 702 -23.60 -30.45 -8.65
CA ALA A 702 -22.81 -31.61 -8.98
C ALA A 702 -23.49 -32.47 -10.04
N GLY A 703 -22.73 -32.82 -11.08
CA GLY A 703 -22.95 -33.94 -11.99
C GLY A 703 -21.69 -34.77 -12.08
#